data_AF-A0A965AY62-F1
#
_entry.id   AF-A0A965AY62-F1
#
_cell.length_a   1.000
_cell.length_b   1.000
_cell.length_c   1.000
_cell.angle_alpha   90.00
_cell.angle_beta   90.00
_cell.angle_gamma   90.00
#
_symmetry.space_group_name_H-M   'P 1'
#
loop_
_entity.id
_entity.type
_entity.pdbx_description
1 polymer ?
#
loop_
_entity_poly.entity_id
_entity_poly.type
_entity_poly.pdbx_seq_one_letter_code
_entity_poly.pdbx_strand_id
1 'polypeptide(L)'
;EEAITLSNEVKKRIESEIIQKKKVSKRRLKTPIELEIMEEKKRYNEEFIELMEKLNNIMLKQGEPFRARAYQKAQETIMTYQNDIYDPNQLKGLPGIGSTIMDKLNEYVQTGTLRVLEREKTNPINILGEIYGIGPKKAQELVNAGVKTIDELRLRQNDLLNDIQKVGLKYHDQIEQRIPRSEIEEFEEIFKEIFAKAAKDTPESKFEIVGSYRRGAQTSGDIDVIITSTSGSVYKTFVDNLLKTGIILEVLSRGPSKTLVIAKLPGERIARRVDFLYAPPDEFAFAILYFTGSKIFNTVMRQYGLDKGYTFNEHGIYKLEHKKKGAKVEKEFKTEKDIFDFLGLQFKTPIERRDGRAVVPYTDVGATIEEVVEKPPTPMKVEEIIPVKKNKTLKKRKTKAELLIIDEEQPVIETISSSETDILQIIDNFKHNGISVLEALNEKQLSDIIRITNAKYYNQTPIMTDNQYDIVKEFIEHKFPNNIAIGEIGAEVERNKVKLPYEMASMDKIKPDTNALASWMSKFRGPYVLSCKLDGVSGLYTTKGGTPKLYTRGNGKVGQDVSHLIPFLRLPKTKGIVIRGEFIIPKQVFEQKYKTAFANPRNMVAGIINHKHISDAVVDLHFVAYEVIIPELTPSAQMEYLGTINVERVLFQLADTLSNEMLSNLLVEWRKTYMYEIDGVIVTDDKIYPRKSGNPEHAFAFKMVLSDQIAEAKVVDVLWAPSKDGYLKPRVQIEPISLGGVTIEFATGFNAAFIKDNNIGIGTTIELIRSGDVIPYIKSVTVPSEEPKMPSVPYKWNDTHVDIMLENASEDPTVKEKNITGFFRGIGVEGLSSGNITRLIKAGYDTVPNIIGMTEADFLNVEGFKGKMANKIYTGIQQKLQEASIIELMAASNIFGRGFSEKKMELVLNELPDILVSDDTEQQKIQAVSSVKGMASKTAEAFVSKIEDFKEFLTDCGLEDKLYEKPQKKSVDQTHPLFGKTVVLTGTRDKDIIDFLKNIGANQGSSVSKSTFIVIAKNKDEDTGKAEEARKLNVPIMSVDEFIQTYINK
;
A
#
# COMPACT_ATOMS: atom_id res chain seq x y z
N GLU A 1 68.43 27.96 -34.98
CA GLU A 1 67.12 27.66 -35.60
C GLU A 1 66.65 26.20 -35.56
N GLU A 2 67.45 25.21 -35.13
CA GLU A 2 67.16 23.77 -35.32
C GLU A 2 65.76 23.29 -34.85
N ALA A 3 65.21 23.88 -33.77
CA ALA A 3 63.86 23.57 -33.28
C ALA A 3 62.73 23.88 -34.29
N ILE A 4 62.96 24.79 -35.24
CA ILE A 4 61.99 25.16 -36.30
C ILE A 4 62.04 24.14 -37.45
N THR A 5 63.19 23.53 -37.72
CA THR A 5 63.34 22.49 -38.74
C THR A 5 62.56 21.24 -38.37
N LEU A 6 62.73 20.76 -37.13
CA LEU A 6 62.12 19.52 -36.64
C LEU A 6 60.57 19.55 -36.69
N SER A 7 59.97 20.71 -36.40
CA SER A 7 58.51 20.90 -36.38
C SER A 7 57.87 20.74 -37.78
N ASN A 8 58.55 21.21 -38.83
CA ASN A 8 58.04 21.16 -40.20
C ASN A 8 58.16 19.75 -40.82
N GLU A 9 59.17 18.98 -40.41
CA GLU A 9 59.37 17.62 -40.91
C GLU A 9 58.36 16.62 -40.32
N VAL A 10 58.01 16.78 -39.04
CA VAL A 10 56.93 16.02 -38.39
C VAL A 10 55.57 16.27 -39.06
N LYS A 11 55.24 17.53 -39.40
CA LYS A 11 53.97 17.86 -40.10
C LYS A 11 53.83 17.14 -41.45
N LYS A 12 54.86 17.19 -42.30
CA LYS A 12 54.84 16.51 -43.62
C LYS A 12 54.63 15.00 -43.52
N ARG A 13 55.11 14.37 -42.43
CA ARG A 13 54.98 12.93 -42.21
C ARG A 13 53.55 12.54 -41.78
N ILE A 14 52.92 13.36 -40.95
CA ILE A 14 51.53 13.13 -40.49
C ILE A 14 50.52 13.35 -41.63
N GLU A 15 50.69 14.41 -42.44
CA GLU A 15 49.77 14.70 -43.55
C GLU A 15 49.80 13.63 -44.66
N SER A 16 50.95 12.98 -44.89
CA SER A 16 51.08 11.94 -45.91
C SER A 16 50.45 10.60 -45.49
N GLU A 17 50.54 10.20 -44.21
CA GLU A 17 49.87 8.98 -43.72
C GLU A 17 48.34 9.08 -43.70
N ILE A 18 47.79 10.27 -43.46
CA ILE A 18 46.34 10.50 -43.40
C ILE A 18 45.68 10.36 -44.79
N ILE A 19 46.37 10.74 -45.86
CA ILE A 19 45.82 10.72 -47.23
C ILE A 19 45.73 9.29 -47.81
N GLN A 20 46.66 8.37 -47.46
CA GLN A 20 46.67 7.02 -48.04
C GLN A 20 45.57 6.08 -47.52
N LYS A 21 45.02 6.28 -46.31
CA LYS A 21 44.06 5.34 -45.70
C LYS A 21 42.58 5.51 -46.14
N LYS A 22 42.27 6.36 -47.13
CA LYS A 22 40.91 6.55 -47.68
C LYS A 22 40.80 6.23 -49.19
N LYS A 23 41.07 4.99 -49.62
CA LYS A 23 40.52 4.46 -50.89
C LYS A 23 40.58 2.94 -51.07
N VAL A 24 39.51 2.41 -51.69
CA VAL A 24 39.33 1.10 -52.35
C VAL A 24 39.24 -0.15 -51.44
N SER A 25 38.16 -0.91 -51.66
CA SER A 25 37.89 -2.25 -51.13
C SER A 25 38.20 -3.31 -52.20
N LYS A 26 38.75 -4.48 -51.80
CA LYS A 26 38.28 -5.82 -52.25
C LYS A 26 39.03 -7.00 -51.59
N ARG A 27 38.23 -7.99 -51.15
CA ARG A 27 38.51 -9.44 -50.99
C ARG A 27 39.64 -9.94 -50.05
N ARG A 28 39.18 -10.69 -49.01
CA ARG A 28 39.79 -11.86 -48.34
C ARG A 28 41.32 -12.03 -48.32
N LEU A 29 41.87 -12.13 -47.11
CA LEU A 29 42.72 -13.25 -46.67
C LEU A 29 42.59 -13.40 -45.13
N LYS A 30 42.71 -14.62 -44.59
CA LYS A 30 42.81 -14.89 -43.15
C LYS A 30 44.29 -14.94 -42.75
N THR A 31 44.68 -14.19 -41.73
CA THR A 31 46.02 -14.17 -41.11
C THR A 31 45.87 -13.89 -39.60
N PRO A 32 46.84 -14.27 -38.75
CA PRO A 32 46.49 -15.10 -37.61
C PRO A 32 46.40 -14.34 -36.28
N ILE A 33 45.18 -13.90 -35.96
CA ILE A 33 44.72 -13.64 -34.59
C ILE A 33 43.51 -14.55 -34.31
N GLU A 34 43.70 -15.85 -34.57
CA GLU A 34 42.77 -16.94 -34.23
C GLU A 34 43.44 -17.93 -33.25
N LEU A 35 44.37 -17.39 -32.44
CA LEU A 35 45.06 -18.05 -31.32
C LEU A 35 45.14 -17.12 -30.10
N GLU A 36 44.12 -16.27 -29.91
CA GLU A 36 43.80 -15.83 -28.55
C GLU A 36 43.27 -17.03 -27.75
N ILE A 37 43.60 -17.08 -26.46
CA ILE A 37 43.13 -18.14 -25.57
C ILE A 37 41.60 -18.06 -25.50
N MET A 38 40.93 -19.12 -25.92
CA MET A 38 39.48 -19.26 -25.70
C MET A 38 39.22 -19.49 -24.21
N GLU A 39 39.12 -18.40 -23.45
CA GLU A 39 38.33 -18.40 -22.23
C GLU A 39 36.89 -18.76 -22.63
N GLU A 40 36.45 -19.98 -22.29
CA GLU A 40 35.07 -20.39 -22.49
C GLU A 40 34.17 -19.43 -21.70
N LYS A 41 33.41 -18.58 -22.41
CA LYS A 41 32.52 -17.61 -21.77
C LYS A 41 31.60 -18.33 -20.81
N LYS A 42 31.66 -17.95 -19.53
CA LYS A 42 30.89 -18.59 -18.46
C LYS A 42 29.41 -18.60 -18.84
N ARG A 43 28.82 -19.80 -18.87
CA ARG A 43 27.41 -20.02 -19.15
C ARG A 43 26.61 -19.88 -17.85
N TYR A 44 25.59 -19.03 -17.86
CA TYR A 44 24.84 -18.63 -16.67
C TYR A 44 23.45 -19.28 -16.53
N ASN A 45 23.01 -20.12 -17.48
CA ASN A 45 21.66 -20.70 -17.48
C ASN A 45 21.28 -21.32 -16.12
N GLU A 46 22.07 -22.27 -15.62
CA GLU A 46 21.80 -22.94 -14.33
C GLU A 46 21.93 -21.98 -13.15
N GLU A 47 22.95 -21.12 -13.15
CA GLU A 47 23.20 -20.19 -12.05
C GLU A 47 22.06 -19.18 -11.88
N PHE A 48 21.54 -18.62 -12.98
CA PHE A 48 20.39 -17.72 -12.94
C PHE A 48 19.10 -18.43 -12.51
N ILE A 49 18.92 -19.69 -12.88
CA ILE A 49 17.77 -20.51 -12.44
C ILE A 49 17.85 -20.79 -10.94
N GLU A 50 19.02 -21.18 -10.42
CA GLU A 50 19.25 -21.31 -8.98
C GLU A 50 19.11 -19.98 -8.23
N LEU A 51 19.50 -18.86 -8.85
CA LEU A 51 19.39 -17.53 -8.27
C LEU A 51 17.92 -17.15 -8.07
N MET A 52 17.09 -17.34 -9.09
CA MET A 52 15.65 -17.13 -9.00
C MET A 52 14.99 -18.10 -8.01
N GLU A 53 15.46 -19.35 -7.92
CA GLU A 53 14.97 -20.31 -6.93
C GLU A 53 15.28 -19.91 -5.48
N LYS A 54 16.52 -19.50 -5.20
CA LYS A 54 16.94 -19.05 -3.86
C LYS A 54 16.13 -17.82 -3.43
N LEU A 55 15.95 -16.86 -4.35
CA LEU A 55 15.07 -15.70 -4.12
C LEU A 55 13.60 -16.11 -3.90
N ASN A 56 13.04 -16.99 -4.73
CA ASN A 56 11.67 -17.51 -4.61
C ASN A 56 11.44 -18.13 -3.20
N ASN A 57 12.32 -19.05 -2.80
CA ASN A 57 12.25 -19.73 -1.50
C ASN A 57 12.37 -18.76 -0.31
N ILE A 58 13.22 -17.73 -0.42
CA ILE A 58 13.33 -16.67 0.61
C ILE A 58 12.03 -15.86 0.71
N MET A 59 11.45 -15.42 -0.41
CA MET A 59 10.18 -14.67 -0.39
C MET A 59 9.04 -15.53 0.19
N LEU A 60 9.00 -16.84 -0.10
CA LEU A 60 8.05 -17.76 0.53
C LEU A 60 8.25 -17.86 2.05
N LYS A 61 9.50 -18.01 2.53
CA LYS A 61 9.82 -18.01 3.97
C LYS A 61 9.44 -16.70 4.65
N GLN A 62 9.53 -15.57 3.94
CA GLN A 62 9.20 -14.22 4.43
C GLN A 62 7.69 -13.86 4.32
N GLY A 63 6.86 -14.75 3.77
CA GLY A 63 5.42 -14.49 3.62
C GLY A 63 5.05 -13.58 2.44
N GLU A 64 5.91 -13.46 1.43
CA GLU A 64 5.68 -12.66 0.21
C GLU A 64 5.39 -13.55 -1.03
N PRO A 65 4.24 -14.26 -1.10
CA PRO A 65 3.93 -15.18 -2.19
C PRO A 65 3.89 -14.51 -3.57
N PHE A 66 3.62 -13.21 -3.63
CA PHE A 66 3.61 -12.45 -4.88
C PHE A 66 5.02 -12.19 -5.44
N ARG A 67 6.01 -11.86 -4.59
CA ARG A 67 7.42 -11.73 -5.02
C ARG A 67 8.04 -13.09 -5.32
N ALA A 68 7.71 -14.10 -4.50
CA ALA A 68 8.03 -15.50 -4.78
C ALA A 68 7.60 -15.91 -6.20
N ARG A 69 6.32 -15.67 -6.54
CA ARG A 69 5.75 -15.97 -7.86
C ARG A 69 6.35 -15.14 -9.01
N ALA A 70 6.89 -13.94 -8.74
CA ALA A 70 7.62 -13.17 -9.75
C ALA A 70 8.97 -13.82 -10.07
N TYR A 71 9.73 -14.25 -9.06
CA TYR A 71 10.97 -15.01 -9.27
C TYR A 71 10.69 -16.38 -9.89
N GLN A 72 9.61 -17.07 -9.50
CA GLN A 72 9.17 -18.31 -10.13
C GLN A 72 8.91 -18.12 -11.64
N LYS A 73 8.18 -17.08 -12.05
CA LYS A 73 7.94 -16.80 -13.48
C LYS A 73 9.21 -16.51 -14.26
N ALA A 74 10.16 -15.76 -13.67
CA ALA A 74 11.46 -15.56 -14.30
C ALA A 74 12.25 -16.88 -14.39
N GLN A 75 12.20 -17.72 -13.35
CA GLN A 75 12.80 -19.06 -13.36
C GLN A 75 12.22 -19.89 -14.52
N GLU A 76 10.90 -19.97 -14.65
CA GLU A 76 10.17 -20.67 -15.74
C GLU A 76 10.59 -20.17 -17.14
N THR A 77 10.74 -18.85 -17.33
CA THR A 77 11.20 -18.27 -18.60
C THR A 77 12.67 -18.57 -18.91
N ILE A 78 13.57 -18.49 -17.92
CA ILE A 78 15.00 -18.83 -18.12
C ILE A 78 15.16 -20.34 -18.39
N MET A 79 14.34 -21.18 -17.74
CA MET A 79 14.29 -22.63 -17.96
C MET A 79 13.80 -23.05 -19.36
N THR A 80 13.00 -22.21 -20.02
CA THR A 80 12.44 -22.46 -21.37
C THR A 80 13.20 -21.73 -22.48
N TYR A 81 14.18 -20.90 -22.13
CA TYR A 81 15.05 -20.20 -23.09
C TYR A 81 15.94 -21.19 -23.87
N GLN A 82 15.90 -21.11 -25.19
CA GLN A 82 16.48 -22.13 -26.08
C GLN A 82 18.01 -22.05 -26.23
N ASN A 83 18.61 -20.88 -26.00
CA ASN A 83 20.04 -20.64 -26.23
C ASN A 83 20.86 -20.66 -24.94
N ASP A 84 22.18 -20.71 -25.07
CA ASP A 84 23.08 -20.46 -23.94
C ASP A 84 23.11 -18.97 -23.60
N ILE A 85 23.15 -18.69 -22.29
CA ILE A 85 23.10 -17.34 -21.71
C ILE A 85 24.50 -17.01 -21.20
N TYR A 86 25.18 -16.09 -21.89
CA TYR A 86 26.49 -15.55 -21.53
C TYR A 86 26.38 -14.09 -21.04
N ASP A 87 25.27 -13.42 -21.34
CA ASP A 87 24.98 -12.03 -20.95
C ASP A 87 23.50 -11.91 -20.55
N PRO A 88 23.14 -11.28 -19.40
CA PRO A 88 21.76 -11.05 -18.99
C PRO A 88 20.86 -10.42 -20.06
N ASN A 89 21.40 -9.55 -20.93
CA ASN A 89 20.64 -8.86 -21.97
C ASN A 89 20.01 -9.80 -23.00
N GLN A 90 20.50 -11.04 -23.10
CA GLN A 90 19.88 -12.10 -23.91
C GLN A 90 18.46 -12.48 -23.45
N LEU A 91 18.10 -12.14 -22.21
CA LEU A 91 16.80 -12.39 -21.58
C LEU A 91 15.89 -11.15 -21.55
N LYS A 92 16.39 -9.99 -22.01
CA LYS A 92 15.71 -8.70 -21.87
C LYS A 92 14.41 -8.67 -22.69
N GLY A 93 13.29 -8.40 -22.01
CA GLY A 93 11.97 -8.30 -22.62
C GLY A 93 11.24 -9.65 -22.79
N LEU A 94 11.82 -10.75 -22.31
CA LEU A 94 11.09 -12.02 -22.23
C LEU A 94 10.01 -11.99 -21.12
N PRO A 95 8.93 -12.78 -21.23
CA PRO A 95 7.86 -12.80 -20.23
C PRO A 95 8.38 -13.03 -18.79
N GLY A 96 7.91 -12.23 -17.84
CA GLY A 96 8.34 -12.32 -16.44
C GLY A 96 9.72 -11.75 -16.12
N ILE A 97 10.56 -11.43 -17.11
CA ILE A 97 11.91 -10.87 -16.90
C ILE A 97 11.87 -9.35 -17.08
N GLY A 98 11.34 -8.67 -16.06
CA GLY A 98 11.32 -7.21 -15.95
C GLY A 98 12.65 -6.61 -15.47
N SER A 99 12.75 -5.26 -15.47
CA SER A 99 13.94 -4.51 -15.03
C SER A 99 14.46 -4.97 -13.67
N THR A 100 13.60 -5.05 -12.65
CA THR A 100 13.97 -5.50 -11.28
C THR A 100 14.58 -6.92 -11.20
N ILE A 101 14.40 -7.76 -12.22
CA ILE A 101 15.02 -9.09 -12.32
C ILE A 101 16.28 -9.04 -13.17
N MET A 102 16.27 -8.33 -14.30
CA MET A 102 17.48 -7.96 -15.06
C MET A 102 18.57 -7.36 -14.16
N ASP A 103 18.21 -6.47 -13.24
CA ASP A 103 19.12 -5.85 -12.27
C ASP A 103 19.83 -6.89 -11.39
N LYS A 104 19.17 -8.00 -11.04
CA LYS A 104 19.74 -9.08 -10.23
C LYS A 104 20.62 -10.02 -11.04
N LEU A 105 20.23 -10.29 -12.29
CA LEU A 105 21.11 -11.01 -13.21
C LEU A 105 22.40 -10.21 -13.47
N ASN A 106 22.28 -8.89 -13.63
CA ASN A 106 23.41 -7.97 -13.73
C ASN A 106 24.25 -7.91 -12.44
N GLU A 107 23.63 -7.72 -11.26
CA GLU A 107 24.31 -7.72 -9.95
C GLU A 107 25.10 -9.01 -9.73
N TYR A 108 24.51 -10.16 -10.07
CA TYR A 108 25.15 -11.47 -9.94
C TYR A 108 26.31 -11.67 -10.93
N VAL A 109 26.16 -11.25 -12.19
CA VAL A 109 27.27 -11.29 -13.17
C VAL A 109 28.42 -10.36 -12.76
N GLN A 110 28.12 -9.19 -12.19
CA GLN A 110 29.13 -8.21 -11.77
C GLN A 110 29.83 -8.56 -10.46
N THR A 111 29.16 -9.24 -9.52
CA THR A 111 29.66 -9.43 -8.13
C THR A 111 29.82 -10.88 -7.70
N GLY A 112 29.33 -11.85 -8.49
CA GLY A 112 29.31 -13.27 -8.14
C GLY A 112 28.26 -13.69 -7.11
N THR A 113 27.47 -12.75 -6.59
CA THR A 113 26.39 -13.01 -5.62
C THR A 113 25.27 -11.96 -5.69
N LEU A 114 24.34 -11.96 -4.75
CA LEU A 114 23.34 -10.91 -4.53
C LEU A 114 23.38 -10.45 -3.09
N ARG A 115 23.32 -9.13 -2.85
CA ARG A 115 23.22 -8.54 -1.50
C ARG A 115 22.01 -9.04 -0.72
N VAL A 116 20.92 -9.39 -1.41
CA VAL A 116 19.73 -10.01 -0.81
C VAL A 116 20.04 -11.40 -0.29
N LEU A 117 20.78 -12.22 -1.06
CA LEU A 117 21.14 -13.58 -0.64
C LEU A 117 22.18 -13.56 0.49
N GLU A 118 23.20 -12.69 0.43
CA GLU A 118 24.17 -12.57 1.52
C GLU A 118 23.54 -12.08 2.83
N ARG A 119 22.57 -11.15 2.78
CA ARG A 119 21.79 -10.75 3.96
C ARG A 119 20.99 -11.93 4.53
N GLU A 120 20.37 -12.74 3.69
CA GLU A 120 19.51 -13.83 4.17
C GLU A 120 20.30 -15.07 4.61
N LYS A 121 21.55 -15.27 4.16
CA LYS A 121 22.48 -16.24 4.77
C LYS A 121 22.80 -15.91 6.23
N THR A 122 22.82 -14.62 6.60
CA THR A 122 23.10 -14.21 8.00
C THR A 122 21.83 -14.13 8.87
N ASN A 123 20.67 -14.49 8.33
CA ASN A 123 19.40 -14.54 9.07
C ASN A 123 19.32 -15.87 9.87
N PRO A 124 19.25 -15.83 11.22
CA PRO A 124 19.15 -17.04 12.04
C PRO A 124 18.00 -17.98 11.70
N ILE A 125 16.88 -17.46 11.17
CA ILE A 125 15.72 -18.28 10.76
C ILE A 125 16.08 -19.15 9.54
N ASN A 126 17.00 -18.70 8.68
CA ASN A 126 17.51 -19.50 7.57
C ASN A 126 18.55 -20.51 8.05
N ILE A 127 19.57 -20.04 8.79
CA ILE A 127 20.66 -20.88 9.33
C ILE A 127 20.12 -22.06 10.13
N LEU A 128 19.20 -21.81 11.08
CA LEU A 128 18.61 -22.88 11.88
C LEU A 128 17.60 -23.74 11.08
N GLY A 129 17.07 -23.21 9.98
CA GLY A 129 16.12 -23.87 9.08
C GLY A 129 16.76 -24.71 7.97
N GLU A 130 18.09 -24.78 7.91
CA GLU A 130 18.84 -25.70 7.02
C GLU A 130 19.07 -27.06 7.71
N ILE A 131 18.98 -27.11 9.04
CA ILE A 131 19.08 -28.34 9.84
C ILE A 131 17.90 -29.28 9.59
N TYR A 132 18.20 -30.54 9.26
CA TYR A 132 17.19 -31.56 9.01
C TYR A 132 16.19 -31.69 10.18
N GLY A 133 14.90 -31.60 9.86
CA GLY A 133 13.80 -31.65 10.84
C GLY A 133 13.42 -30.30 11.46
N ILE A 134 14.14 -29.21 11.18
CA ILE A 134 13.82 -27.87 11.67
C ILE A 134 13.18 -27.04 10.54
N GLY A 135 11.85 -27.12 10.43
CA GLY A 135 11.09 -26.28 9.49
C GLY A 135 11.00 -24.80 9.92
N PRO A 136 10.59 -23.86 9.03
CA PRO A 136 10.62 -22.42 9.30
C PRO A 136 9.92 -21.99 10.59
N LYS A 137 8.78 -22.60 10.95
CA LYS A 137 8.10 -22.35 12.23
C LYS A 137 9.00 -22.69 13.42
N LYS A 138 9.68 -23.83 13.39
CA LYS A 138 10.58 -24.26 14.47
C LYS A 138 11.84 -23.39 14.53
N ALA A 139 12.39 -22.98 13.37
CA ALA A 139 13.47 -22.01 13.34
C ALA A 139 13.06 -20.68 14.00
N GLN A 140 11.85 -20.17 13.71
CA GLN A 140 11.31 -18.98 14.38
C GLN A 140 11.12 -19.19 15.89
N GLU A 141 10.60 -20.34 16.34
CA GLU A 141 10.50 -20.69 17.76
C GLU A 141 11.87 -20.69 18.47
N LEU A 142 12.92 -21.20 17.81
CA LEU A 142 14.29 -21.21 18.35
C LEU A 142 14.89 -19.80 18.45
N VAL A 143 14.69 -18.96 17.42
CA VAL A 143 15.11 -17.56 17.42
C VAL A 143 14.38 -16.75 18.50
N ASN A 144 13.08 -16.99 18.68
CA ASN A 144 12.29 -16.39 19.75
C ASN A 144 12.76 -16.88 21.14
N ALA A 145 13.22 -18.12 21.26
CA ALA A 145 13.87 -18.67 22.46
C ALA A 145 15.32 -18.20 22.66
N GLY A 146 15.79 -17.25 21.83
CA GLY A 146 17.09 -16.60 21.94
C GLY A 146 18.26 -17.30 21.25
N VAL A 147 18.02 -18.37 20.48
CA VAL A 147 19.07 -19.10 19.74
C VAL A 147 19.27 -18.48 18.37
N LYS A 148 20.50 -18.04 18.06
CA LYS A 148 20.86 -17.37 16.80
C LYS A 148 21.88 -18.14 15.96
N THR A 149 22.59 -19.10 16.54
CA THR A 149 23.64 -19.90 15.87
C THR A 149 23.45 -21.39 16.09
N ILE A 150 24.07 -22.20 15.21
CA ILE A 150 24.04 -23.67 15.31
C ILE A 150 24.73 -24.14 16.61
N ASP A 151 25.77 -23.45 17.08
CA ASP A 151 26.48 -23.81 18.31
C ASP A 151 25.68 -23.46 19.59
N GLU A 152 24.96 -22.33 19.61
CA GLU A 152 23.96 -22.06 20.66
C GLU A 152 22.85 -23.14 20.68
N LEU A 153 22.46 -23.65 19.51
CA LEU A 153 21.49 -24.74 19.42
C LEU A 153 22.06 -26.06 19.93
N ARG A 154 23.34 -26.37 19.65
CA ARG A 154 24.06 -27.55 20.18
C ARG A 154 24.13 -27.53 21.69
N LEU A 155 24.34 -26.37 22.31
CA LEU A 155 24.34 -26.23 23.77
C LEU A 155 22.96 -26.46 24.41
N ARG A 156 21.87 -26.17 23.69
CA ARG A 156 20.47 -26.24 24.18
C ARG A 156 19.62 -27.33 23.52
N GLN A 157 20.27 -28.29 22.84
CA GLN A 157 19.59 -29.29 22.01
C GLN A 157 18.67 -30.22 22.81
N ASN A 158 18.97 -30.45 24.09
CA ASN A 158 18.15 -31.31 24.95
C ASN A 158 16.84 -30.64 25.40
N ASP A 159 16.83 -29.31 25.50
CA ASP A 159 15.68 -28.53 25.97
C ASP A 159 14.75 -28.11 24.82
N LEU A 160 15.32 -27.93 23.61
CA LEU A 160 14.64 -27.26 22.51
C LEU A 160 14.26 -28.15 21.32
N LEU A 161 14.89 -29.33 21.15
CA LEU A 161 14.74 -30.21 19.99
C LEU A 161 14.15 -31.57 20.35
N ASN A 162 13.38 -32.14 19.41
CA ASN A 162 13.01 -33.57 19.47
C ASN A 162 14.15 -34.46 18.93
N ASP A 163 14.06 -35.77 19.10
CA ASP A 163 15.19 -36.67 18.82
C ASP A 163 15.55 -36.76 17.33
N ILE A 164 14.59 -36.62 16.42
CA ILE A 164 14.85 -36.52 14.97
C ILE A 164 15.62 -35.24 14.65
N GLN A 165 15.28 -34.12 15.30
CA GLN A 165 16.00 -32.85 15.18
C GLN A 165 17.40 -32.89 15.81
N LYS A 166 17.59 -33.63 16.91
CA LYS A 166 18.92 -33.89 17.49
C LYS A 166 19.78 -34.70 16.52
N VAL A 167 19.23 -35.73 15.87
CA VAL A 167 19.93 -36.49 14.82
C VAL A 167 20.27 -35.57 13.62
N GLY A 168 19.34 -34.72 13.18
CA GLY A 168 19.60 -33.71 12.14
C GLY A 168 20.76 -32.77 12.48
N LEU A 169 20.78 -32.25 13.72
CA LEU A 169 21.86 -31.38 14.23
C LEU A 169 23.20 -32.11 14.40
N LYS A 170 23.17 -33.37 14.82
CA LYS A 170 24.33 -34.25 15.06
C LYS A 170 25.10 -34.58 13.78
N TYR A 171 24.41 -34.70 12.64
CA TYR A 171 25.00 -35.07 11.35
C TYR A 171 25.08 -33.93 10.33
N HIS A 172 24.52 -32.76 10.63
CA HIS A 172 24.49 -31.54 9.80
C HIS A 172 25.74 -31.35 8.94
N ASP A 173 26.88 -31.05 9.59
CA ASP A 173 28.15 -30.71 8.95
C ASP A 173 28.77 -31.85 8.12
N GLN A 174 28.22 -33.07 8.17
CA GLN A 174 28.63 -34.23 7.38
C GLN A 174 27.73 -34.45 6.16
N ILE A 175 26.41 -34.20 6.30
CA ILE A 175 25.44 -34.39 5.21
C ILE A 175 25.40 -33.21 4.23
N GLU A 176 25.91 -32.04 4.60
CA GLU A 176 26.13 -30.93 3.66
C GLU A 176 27.35 -31.13 2.75
N GLN A 177 28.30 -31.98 3.15
CA GLN A 177 29.50 -32.23 2.36
C GLN A 177 29.15 -33.02 1.10
N ARG A 178 29.65 -32.57 -0.06
CA ARG A 178 29.51 -33.29 -1.33
C ARG A 178 30.07 -34.71 -1.23
N ILE A 179 29.36 -35.65 -1.85
CA ILE A 179 29.72 -37.07 -1.91
C ILE A 179 30.48 -37.30 -3.23
N PRO A 180 31.77 -37.70 -3.21
CA PRO A 180 32.50 -38.07 -4.42
C PRO A 180 31.86 -39.25 -5.14
N ARG A 181 31.97 -39.28 -6.48
CA ARG A 181 31.39 -40.37 -7.28
C ARG A 181 31.86 -41.76 -6.85
N SER A 182 33.15 -41.93 -6.54
CA SER A 182 33.72 -43.20 -6.08
C SER A 182 33.09 -43.71 -4.78
N GLU A 183 32.79 -42.81 -3.84
CA GLU A 183 32.12 -43.18 -2.57
C GLU A 183 30.69 -43.71 -2.83
N ILE A 184 30.00 -43.17 -3.85
CA ILE A 184 28.69 -43.67 -4.28
C ILE A 184 28.81 -45.04 -4.97
N GLU A 185 29.88 -45.26 -5.73
CA GLU A 185 30.20 -46.55 -6.36
C GLU A 185 30.52 -47.63 -5.29
N GLU A 186 31.22 -47.27 -4.20
CA GLU A 186 31.42 -48.13 -3.02
C GLU A 186 30.09 -48.44 -2.29
N PHE A 187 29.21 -47.46 -2.11
CA PHE A 187 27.85 -47.70 -1.62
C PHE A 187 27.05 -48.63 -2.57
N GLU A 188 27.21 -48.48 -3.88
CA GLU A 188 26.51 -49.29 -4.89
C GLU A 188 26.87 -50.79 -4.79
N GLU A 189 28.14 -51.13 -4.58
CA GLU A 189 28.56 -52.53 -4.38
C GLU A 189 28.02 -53.14 -3.08
N ILE A 190 28.05 -52.39 -1.97
CA ILE A 190 27.43 -52.82 -0.70
C ILE A 190 25.91 -53.02 -0.88
N PHE A 191 25.26 -52.13 -1.64
CA PHE A 191 23.84 -52.26 -1.97
C PHE A 191 23.57 -53.46 -2.87
N LYS A 192 24.40 -53.76 -3.89
CA LYS A 192 24.29 -54.98 -4.71
C LYS A 192 24.34 -56.25 -3.86
N GLU A 193 25.33 -56.35 -2.98
CA GLU A 193 25.49 -57.49 -2.08
C GLU A 193 24.29 -57.73 -1.16
N ILE A 194 23.74 -56.67 -0.57
CA ILE A 194 22.64 -56.77 0.39
C ILE A 194 21.28 -56.91 -0.34
N PHE A 195 21.14 -56.34 -1.53
CA PHE A 195 19.96 -56.48 -2.37
C PHE A 195 19.82 -57.90 -2.93
N ALA A 196 20.91 -58.51 -3.41
CA ALA A 196 20.90 -59.90 -3.89
C ALA A 196 20.42 -60.90 -2.81
N LYS A 197 20.68 -60.59 -1.53
CA LYS A 197 20.21 -61.37 -0.37
C LYS A 197 18.72 -61.14 -0.07
N ALA A 198 18.17 -59.96 -0.41
CA ALA A 198 16.77 -59.58 -0.18
C ALA A 198 15.82 -59.91 -1.36
N ALA A 199 16.35 -59.95 -2.59
CA ALA A 199 15.61 -60.18 -3.84
C ALA A 199 15.74 -61.62 -4.37
N LYS A 200 16.34 -62.52 -3.59
CA LYS A 200 16.74 -63.88 -3.99
C LYS A 200 15.63 -64.69 -4.68
N ASP A 201 14.40 -64.57 -4.19
CA ASP A 201 13.25 -65.36 -4.64
C ASP A 201 12.38 -64.61 -5.68
N THR A 202 12.85 -63.43 -6.14
CA THR A 202 12.15 -62.51 -7.07
C THR A 202 13.16 -61.92 -8.10
N PRO A 203 13.61 -62.72 -9.10
CA PRO A 203 14.72 -62.35 -10.00
C PRO A 203 14.46 -61.14 -10.92
N GLU A 204 13.20 -60.72 -11.06
CA GLU A 204 12.79 -59.53 -11.80
C GLU A 204 13.00 -58.22 -11.02
N SER A 205 13.31 -58.34 -9.72
CA SER A 205 13.53 -57.21 -8.82
C SER A 205 14.90 -56.58 -9.04
N LYS A 206 14.96 -55.25 -8.96
CA LYS A 206 16.19 -54.47 -9.17
C LYS A 206 16.16 -53.18 -8.35
N PHE A 207 17.32 -52.57 -8.20
CA PHE A 207 17.44 -51.18 -7.76
C PHE A 207 18.31 -50.38 -8.74
N GLU A 208 18.18 -49.07 -8.70
CA GLU A 208 18.97 -48.14 -9.50
C GLU A 208 19.24 -46.88 -8.65
N ILE A 209 20.51 -46.47 -8.54
CA ILE A 209 20.88 -45.18 -7.93
C ILE A 209 20.60 -44.08 -8.96
N VAL A 210 19.84 -43.05 -8.59
CA VAL A 210 19.32 -42.03 -9.51
C VAL A 210 19.97 -40.66 -9.27
N GLY A 211 19.20 -39.56 -9.26
CA GLY A 211 19.70 -38.22 -8.94
C GLY A 211 20.83 -37.74 -9.85
N SER A 212 21.77 -36.98 -9.30
CA SER A 212 22.96 -36.49 -10.02
C SER A 212 23.92 -37.60 -10.44
N TYR A 213 23.96 -38.70 -9.69
CA TYR A 213 24.86 -39.83 -9.96
C TYR A 213 24.57 -40.48 -11.33
N ARG A 214 23.29 -40.77 -11.61
CA ARG A 214 22.85 -41.34 -12.90
C ARG A 214 22.95 -40.37 -14.08
N ARG A 215 23.01 -39.05 -13.82
CA ARG A 215 23.34 -38.03 -14.83
C ARG A 215 24.85 -37.91 -15.13
N GLY A 216 25.70 -38.69 -14.46
CA GLY A 216 27.16 -38.69 -14.66
C GLY A 216 27.91 -37.61 -13.88
N ALA A 217 27.32 -37.06 -12.81
CA ALA A 217 28.02 -36.08 -11.96
C ALA A 217 29.22 -36.70 -11.22
N GLN A 218 30.26 -35.89 -11.02
CA GLN A 218 31.47 -36.28 -10.27
C GLN A 218 31.29 -36.15 -8.74
N THR A 219 30.28 -35.41 -8.29
CA THR A 219 29.80 -35.44 -6.90
C THR A 219 28.27 -35.36 -6.84
N SER A 220 27.67 -35.92 -5.79
CA SER A 220 26.26 -35.72 -5.41
C SER A 220 26.15 -34.98 -4.06
N GLY A 221 24.93 -34.62 -3.65
CA GLY A 221 24.65 -34.13 -2.29
C GLY A 221 24.16 -35.27 -1.38
N ASP A 222 23.20 -36.02 -1.90
CA ASP A 222 22.57 -37.19 -1.32
C ASP A 222 22.65 -38.40 -2.28
N ILE A 223 22.25 -39.58 -1.80
CA ILE A 223 22.15 -40.82 -2.60
C ILE A 223 20.68 -41.25 -2.66
N ASP A 224 19.99 -40.95 -3.77
CA ASP A 224 18.66 -41.47 -4.07
C ASP A 224 18.75 -42.88 -4.65
N VAL A 225 18.01 -43.84 -4.08
CA VAL A 225 17.97 -45.24 -4.51
C VAL A 225 16.53 -45.68 -4.73
N ILE A 226 16.20 -46.06 -5.97
CA ILE A 226 14.86 -46.55 -6.33
C ILE A 226 14.89 -48.06 -6.50
N ILE A 227 14.02 -48.75 -5.78
CA ILE A 227 13.87 -50.20 -5.75
C ILE A 227 12.54 -50.58 -6.41
N THR A 228 12.55 -51.61 -7.24
CA THR A 228 11.32 -52.21 -7.80
C THR A 228 11.34 -53.73 -7.68
N SER A 229 10.16 -54.30 -7.49
CA SER A 229 9.89 -55.72 -7.31
C SER A 229 8.39 -55.96 -7.53
N THR A 230 8.00 -57.18 -7.88
CA THR A 230 6.59 -57.59 -7.75
C THR A 230 6.12 -57.68 -6.29
N SER A 231 7.05 -57.78 -5.32
CA SER A 231 6.76 -57.84 -3.89
C SER A 231 7.42 -56.70 -3.11
N GLY A 232 6.59 -55.87 -2.45
CA GLY A 232 7.06 -54.84 -1.51
C GLY A 232 7.81 -55.39 -0.28
N SER A 233 7.81 -56.71 -0.05
CA SER A 233 8.64 -57.34 1.00
C SER A 233 10.13 -57.21 0.73
N VAL A 234 10.56 -57.15 -0.54
CA VAL A 234 11.97 -57.03 -0.94
C VAL A 234 12.55 -55.69 -0.46
N TYR A 235 11.82 -54.59 -0.70
CA TYR A 235 12.16 -53.26 -0.22
C TYR A 235 12.36 -53.21 1.30
N LYS A 236 11.38 -53.74 2.06
CA LYS A 236 11.46 -53.78 3.52
C LYS A 236 12.66 -54.60 4.00
N THR A 237 12.86 -55.79 3.43
CA THR A 237 13.93 -56.72 3.80
C THR A 237 15.32 -56.15 3.52
N PHE A 238 15.48 -55.44 2.40
CA PHE A 238 16.72 -54.76 2.04
C PHE A 238 17.09 -53.68 3.07
N VAL A 239 16.16 -52.79 3.41
CA VAL A 239 16.35 -51.74 4.43
C VAL A 239 16.59 -52.33 5.83
N ASP A 240 15.85 -53.39 6.22
CA ASP A 240 16.06 -54.08 7.50
C ASP A 240 17.41 -54.81 7.56
N ASN A 241 17.98 -55.23 6.43
CA ASN A 241 19.31 -55.83 6.39
C ASN A 241 20.41 -54.76 6.47
N LEU A 242 20.26 -53.63 5.78
CA LEU A 242 21.19 -52.47 5.88
C LEU A 242 21.28 -51.91 7.31
N LEU A 243 20.19 -51.97 8.08
CA LEU A 243 20.18 -51.68 9.51
C LEU A 243 20.97 -52.71 10.33
N LYS A 244 20.75 -54.02 10.10
CA LYS A 244 21.47 -55.10 10.81
C LYS A 244 22.97 -55.11 10.53
N THR A 245 23.41 -54.70 9.34
CA THR A 245 24.83 -54.61 8.98
C THR A 245 25.50 -53.32 9.45
N GLY A 246 24.77 -52.41 10.12
CA GLY A 246 25.31 -51.13 10.61
C GLY A 246 25.66 -50.12 9.51
N ILE A 247 25.23 -50.36 8.26
CA ILE A 247 25.41 -49.42 7.14
C ILE A 247 24.47 -48.23 7.32
N ILE A 248 23.26 -48.47 7.81
CA ILE A 248 22.37 -47.41 8.31
C ILE A 248 22.69 -47.18 9.79
N LEU A 249 23.04 -45.94 10.13
CA LEU A 249 23.31 -45.50 11.49
C LEU A 249 22.04 -45.02 12.20
N GLU A 250 21.22 -44.22 11.50
CA GLU A 250 20.04 -43.56 12.04
C GLU A 250 18.90 -43.57 11.01
N VAL A 251 17.66 -43.67 11.49
CA VAL A 251 16.46 -43.60 10.65
C VAL A 251 15.77 -42.25 10.89
N LEU A 252 15.78 -41.40 9.86
CA LEU A 252 15.17 -40.07 9.90
C LEU A 252 13.66 -40.12 9.69
N SER A 253 13.19 -41.06 8.85
CA SER A 253 11.78 -41.39 8.67
C SER A 253 11.65 -42.75 7.96
N ARG A 254 10.60 -43.51 8.24
CA ARG A 254 10.35 -44.84 7.65
C ARG A 254 8.88 -45.05 7.32
N GLY A 255 8.58 -45.23 6.05
CA GLY A 255 7.25 -45.53 5.52
C GLY A 255 7.23 -46.80 4.67
N PRO A 256 6.07 -47.15 4.07
CA PRO A 256 5.92 -48.35 3.25
C PRO A 256 6.63 -48.27 1.90
N SER A 257 6.81 -47.05 1.36
CA SER A 257 7.41 -46.80 0.04
C SER A 257 8.55 -45.77 0.02
N LYS A 258 8.85 -45.10 1.14
CA LYS A 258 10.02 -44.23 1.29
C LYS A 258 10.61 -44.35 2.70
N THR A 259 11.93 -44.42 2.78
CA THR A 259 12.70 -44.44 4.02
C THR A 259 13.90 -43.49 3.86
N LEU A 260 14.06 -42.60 4.83
CA LEU A 260 15.07 -41.53 4.90
C LEU A 260 16.05 -41.91 6.00
N VAL A 261 17.36 -41.97 5.70
CA VAL A 261 18.36 -42.46 6.65
C VAL A 261 19.68 -41.69 6.61
N ILE A 262 20.42 -41.78 7.72
CA ILE A 262 21.86 -41.52 7.75
C ILE A 262 22.56 -42.87 7.59
N ALA A 263 23.35 -43.00 6.54
CA ALA A 263 24.13 -44.20 6.23
C ALA A 263 25.63 -43.88 6.14
N LYS A 264 26.47 -44.90 6.23
CA LYS A 264 27.93 -44.76 6.31
C LYS A 264 28.67 -46.01 5.80
N LEU A 265 29.76 -45.81 5.09
CA LEU A 265 30.66 -46.89 4.67
C LEU A 265 31.46 -47.46 5.87
N PRO A 266 31.76 -48.77 5.90
CA PRO A 266 32.61 -49.37 6.92
C PRO A 266 34.01 -48.73 6.96
N GLY A 267 34.55 -48.50 8.16
CA GLY A 267 35.88 -47.92 8.36
C GLY A 267 36.00 -46.41 8.13
N GLU A 268 35.12 -45.82 7.32
CA GLU A 268 35.13 -44.39 6.99
C GLU A 268 34.81 -43.47 8.18
N ARG A 269 34.94 -42.15 8.00
CA ARG A 269 34.63 -41.13 9.01
C ARG A 269 33.31 -40.40 8.76
N ILE A 270 33.00 -40.04 7.53
CA ILE A 270 31.83 -39.20 7.18
C ILE A 270 30.56 -40.06 7.09
N ALA A 271 29.42 -39.53 7.54
CA ALA A 271 28.09 -40.13 7.32
C ALA A 271 27.29 -39.32 6.28
N ARG A 272 26.52 -40.03 5.44
CA ARG A 272 25.80 -39.47 4.28
C ARG A 272 24.29 -39.65 4.44
N ARG A 273 23.50 -38.77 3.82
CA ARG A 273 22.05 -38.98 3.67
C ARG A 273 21.77 -39.91 2.48
N VAL A 274 20.93 -40.92 2.72
CA VAL A 274 20.46 -41.85 1.69
C VAL A 274 18.93 -41.93 1.72
N ASP A 275 18.32 -41.90 0.55
CA ASP A 275 16.87 -41.94 0.34
C ASP A 275 16.50 -43.24 -0.38
N PHE A 276 15.87 -44.18 0.33
CA PHE A 276 15.41 -45.45 -0.25
C PHE A 276 13.93 -45.37 -0.61
N LEU A 277 13.60 -45.41 -1.89
CA LEU A 277 12.23 -45.39 -2.42
C LEU A 277 11.85 -46.76 -3.04
N TYR A 278 10.57 -47.10 -2.97
CA TYR A 278 9.97 -48.24 -3.67
C TYR A 278 9.00 -47.76 -4.75
N ALA A 279 9.17 -48.27 -5.97
CA ALA A 279 8.26 -48.05 -7.08
C ALA A 279 7.78 -49.41 -7.63
N PRO A 280 6.45 -49.67 -7.70
CA PRO A 280 5.90 -50.83 -8.41
C PRO A 280 6.37 -50.91 -9.87
N PRO A 281 6.35 -52.10 -10.52
CA PRO A 281 6.89 -52.25 -11.87
C PRO A 281 6.24 -51.38 -12.96
N ASP A 282 4.95 -51.02 -12.83
CA ASP A 282 4.24 -50.11 -13.75
C ASP A 282 4.58 -48.63 -13.51
N GLU A 283 5.12 -48.30 -12.33
CA GLU A 283 5.51 -46.94 -11.93
C GLU A 283 7.02 -46.71 -12.06
N PHE A 284 7.83 -47.77 -12.09
CA PHE A 284 9.30 -47.69 -12.10
C PHE A 284 9.85 -46.80 -13.23
N ALA A 285 9.31 -46.88 -14.45
CA ALA A 285 9.73 -46.03 -15.56
C ALA A 285 9.50 -44.53 -15.29
N PHE A 286 8.41 -44.20 -14.59
CA PHE A 286 8.07 -42.83 -14.20
C PHE A 286 8.91 -42.36 -13.01
N ALA A 287 9.08 -43.19 -11.99
CA ALA A 287 9.90 -42.89 -10.83
C ALA A 287 11.37 -42.65 -11.24
N ILE A 288 11.96 -43.56 -12.03
CA ILE A 288 13.34 -43.39 -12.51
C ILE A 288 13.49 -42.11 -13.36
N LEU A 289 12.54 -41.81 -14.26
CA LEU A 289 12.57 -40.55 -15.01
C LEU A 289 12.50 -39.33 -14.08
N TYR A 290 11.54 -39.32 -13.14
CA TYR A 290 11.27 -38.23 -12.20
C TYR A 290 12.46 -37.91 -11.29
N PHE A 291 13.14 -38.93 -10.76
CA PHE A 291 14.30 -38.72 -9.89
C PHE A 291 15.64 -38.62 -10.65
N THR A 292 15.71 -39.02 -11.94
CA THR A 292 16.94 -38.85 -12.74
C THR A 292 17.01 -37.52 -13.47
N GLY A 293 15.90 -36.94 -13.92
CA GLY A 293 15.94 -35.62 -14.58
C GLY A 293 16.47 -34.53 -13.63
N SER A 294 17.09 -33.48 -14.18
CA SER A 294 17.29 -32.26 -13.38
C SER A 294 15.93 -31.64 -13.04
N LYS A 295 15.85 -30.86 -11.95
CA LYS A 295 14.62 -30.14 -11.58
C LYS A 295 14.08 -29.31 -12.76
N ILE A 296 14.99 -28.71 -13.51
CA ILE A 296 14.74 -27.94 -14.73
C ILE A 296 14.08 -28.82 -15.79
N PHE A 297 14.76 -29.89 -16.21
CA PHE A 297 14.29 -30.82 -17.23
C PHE A 297 12.90 -31.39 -16.89
N ASN A 298 12.72 -31.87 -15.66
CA ASN A 298 11.46 -32.46 -15.19
C ASN A 298 10.30 -31.47 -15.12
N THR A 299 10.58 -30.17 -15.03
CA THR A 299 9.54 -29.13 -15.00
C THR A 299 9.13 -28.76 -16.42
N VAL A 300 10.10 -28.56 -17.32
CA VAL A 300 9.82 -28.27 -18.74
C VAL A 300 9.11 -29.46 -19.42
N MET A 301 9.54 -30.69 -19.13
CA MET A 301 8.89 -31.90 -19.66
C MET A 301 7.45 -32.05 -19.15
N ARG A 302 7.18 -31.67 -17.89
CA ARG A 302 5.81 -31.63 -17.33
C ARG A 302 4.97 -30.52 -17.95
N GLN A 303 5.51 -29.32 -18.16
CA GLN A 303 4.79 -28.23 -18.82
C GLN A 303 4.39 -28.62 -20.24
N TYR A 304 5.31 -29.19 -21.02
CA TYR A 304 5.00 -29.73 -22.34
C TYR A 304 3.91 -30.81 -22.30
N GLY A 305 3.87 -31.64 -21.24
CA GLY A 305 2.75 -32.55 -20.97
C GLY A 305 1.41 -31.83 -20.75
N LEU A 306 1.40 -30.77 -19.94
CA LEU A 306 0.20 -29.95 -19.69
C LEU A 306 -0.32 -29.31 -20.99
N ASP A 307 0.59 -28.81 -21.82
CA ASP A 307 0.28 -28.21 -23.13
C ASP A 307 -0.31 -29.23 -24.13
N LYS A 308 -0.02 -30.53 -23.94
CA LYS A 308 -0.61 -31.66 -24.67
C LYS A 308 -1.88 -32.23 -24.02
N GLY A 309 -2.38 -31.65 -22.93
CA GLY A 309 -3.60 -32.12 -22.24
C GLY A 309 -3.38 -33.23 -21.21
N TYR A 310 -2.15 -33.46 -20.75
CA TYR A 310 -1.79 -34.49 -19.78
C TYR A 310 -1.11 -33.91 -18.54
N THR A 311 -1.17 -34.61 -17.42
CA THR A 311 -0.31 -34.35 -16.26
C THR A 311 0.33 -35.65 -15.80
N PHE A 312 1.60 -35.62 -15.41
CA PHE A 312 2.32 -36.82 -15.00
C PHE A 312 3.27 -36.56 -13.82
N ASN A 313 3.52 -37.63 -13.08
CA ASN A 313 4.35 -37.65 -11.88
C ASN A 313 5.04 -39.01 -11.73
N GLU A 314 5.67 -39.30 -10.59
CA GLU A 314 6.39 -40.55 -10.33
C GLU A 314 5.50 -41.81 -10.41
N HIS A 315 4.17 -41.66 -10.39
CA HIS A 315 3.16 -42.72 -10.44
C HIS A 315 2.46 -42.88 -11.82
N GLY A 316 2.88 -42.14 -12.86
CA GLY A 316 2.33 -42.27 -14.22
C GLY A 316 1.75 -41.00 -14.86
N ILE A 317 1.12 -41.17 -16.03
CA ILE A 317 0.43 -40.12 -16.80
C ILE A 317 -1.08 -40.17 -16.57
N TYR A 318 -1.72 -39.00 -16.55
CA TYR A 318 -3.14 -38.80 -16.32
C TYR A 318 -3.69 -37.76 -17.31
N LYS A 319 -4.95 -37.88 -17.73
CA LYS A 319 -5.62 -36.90 -18.59
C LYS A 319 -5.98 -35.62 -17.81
N LEU A 320 -6.07 -34.47 -18.48
CA LEU A 320 -6.59 -33.23 -17.89
C LEU A 320 -8.08 -33.05 -18.21
N GLU A 321 -8.90 -32.96 -17.17
CA GLU A 321 -10.35 -32.72 -17.26
C GLU A 321 -10.67 -31.43 -16.50
N HIS A 322 -11.24 -30.42 -17.18
CA HIS A 322 -11.48 -29.09 -16.62
C HIS A 322 -10.27 -28.46 -15.86
N LYS A 323 -9.06 -28.67 -16.39
CA LYS A 323 -7.76 -28.28 -15.78
C LYS A 323 -7.44 -28.95 -14.42
N LYS A 324 -8.10 -30.08 -14.11
CA LYS A 324 -7.80 -30.95 -12.96
C LYS A 324 -7.29 -32.31 -13.44
N LYS A 325 -6.65 -33.08 -12.54
CA LYS A 325 -6.15 -34.43 -12.78
C LYS A 325 -7.32 -35.41 -12.91
N GLY A 326 -7.54 -35.93 -14.12
CA GLY A 326 -8.52 -36.97 -14.45
C GLY A 326 -7.93 -38.37 -14.39
N ALA A 327 -8.47 -39.29 -15.20
CA ALA A 327 -8.07 -40.71 -15.21
C ALA A 327 -6.59 -40.97 -15.58
N LYS A 328 -5.97 -42.02 -14.99
CA LYS A 328 -4.64 -42.54 -15.39
C LYS A 328 -4.73 -43.02 -16.85
N VAL A 329 -3.67 -42.84 -17.63
CA VAL A 329 -3.62 -43.29 -19.02
C VAL A 329 -3.47 -44.81 -19.05
N GLU A 330 -4.44 -45.50 -19.64
CA GLU A 330 -4.46 -46.97 -19.84
C GLU A 330 -3.51 -47.39 -20.97
N LYS A 331 -2.22 -47.13 -20.78
CA LYS A 331 -1.11 -47.64 -21.60
C LYS A 331 -0.03 -48.17 -20.65
N GLU A 332 0.61 -49.28 -21.02
CA GLU A 332 1.77 -49.80 -20.29
C GLU A 332 3.04 -49.04 -20.69
N PHE A 333 3.88 -48.68 -19.70
CA PHE A 333 5.14 -47.95 -19.91
C PHE A 333 6.27 -48.71 -19.17
N LYS A 334 7.13 -49.41 -19.92
CA LYS A 334 8.16 -50.30 -19.35
C LYS A 334 9.52 -49.62 -19.23
N THR A 335 9.72 -48.57 -20.01
CA THR A 335 10.98 -47.83 -20.15
C THR A 335 10.72 -46.33 -20.12
N GLU A 336 11.77 -45.56 -19.82
CA GLU A 336 11.72 -44.10 -19.95
C GLU A 336 11.38 -43.69 -21.40
N LYS A 337 11.82 -44.46 -22.40
CA LYS A 337 11.56 -44.18 -23.83
C LYS A 337 10.06 -44.19 -24.16
N ASP A 338 9.29 -45.11 -23.59
CA ASP A 338 7.84 -45.22 -23.83
C ASP A 338 7.07 -43.94 -23.46
N ILE A 339 7.62 -43.16 -22.51
CA ILE A 339 7.10 -41.89 -22.01
C ILE A 339 7.45 -40.75 -22.98
N PHE A 340 8.69 -40.68 -23.46
CA PHE A 340 9.11 -39.72 -24.50
C PHE A 340 8.33 -39.94 -25.80
N ASP A 341 8.23 -41.20 -26.25
CA ASP A 341 7.50 -41.59 -27.47
C ASP A 341 6.01 -41.21 -27.37
N PHE A 342 5.37 -41.43 -26.22
CA PHE A 342 3.97 -41.05 -25.98
C PHE A 342 3.73 -39.53 -26.03
N LEU A 343 4.69 -38.74 -25.58
CA LEU A 343 4.63 -37.27 -25.62
C LEU A 343 5.02 -36.70 -27.01
N GLY A 344 5.60 -37.50 -27.90
CA GLY A 344 6.17 -37.02 -29.16
C GLY A 344 7.47 -36.23 -28.97
N LEU A 345 8.30 -36.63 -28.01
CA LEU A 345 9.60 -36.06 -27.70
C LEU A 345 10.73 -36.99 -28.18
N GLN A 346 11.83 -36.41 -28.65
CA GLN A 346 13.06 -37.14 -28.92
C GLN A 346 13.61 -37.72 -27.61
N PHE A 347 13.82 -39.04 -27.55
CA PHE A 347 14.42 -39.68 -26.38
C PHE A 347 15.80 -39.11 -26.05
N LYS A 348 16.05 -38.87 -24.75
CA LYS A 348 17.34 -38.43 -24.21
C LYS A 348 17.83 -39.38 -23.12
N THR A 349 19.10 -39.74 -23.19
CA THR A 349 19.78 -40.52 -22.15
C THR A 349 19.93 -39.71 -20.85
N PRO A 350 20.13 -40.35 -19.68
CA PRO A 350 20.31 -39.65 -18.41
C PRO A 350 21.35 -38.52 -18.42
N ILE A 351 22.46 -38.69 -19.14
CA ILE A 351 23.58 -37.72 -19.20
C ILE A 351 23.21 -36.47 -20.01
N GLU A 352 22.25 -36.57 -20.94
CA GLU A 352 21.74 -35.45 -21.75
C GLU A 352 20.67 -34.61 -21.03
N ARG A 353 19.98 -35.15 -20.01
CA ARG A 353 18.86 -34.49 -19.29
C ARG A 353 19.32 -33.43 -18.28
N ARG A 354 20.21 -32.55 -18.73
CA ARG A 354 20.88 -31.51 -17.92
C ARG A 354 19.96 -30.32 -17.65
N ASP A 355 19.33 -29.78 -18.70
CA ASP A 355 18.43 -28.63 -18.64
C ASP A 355 17.17 -28.81 -19.51
N GLY A 356 16.35 -27.76 -19.61
CA GLY A 356 15.06 -27.79 -20.29
C GLY A 356 15.14 -28.05 -21.80
N ARG A 357 16.27 -27.72 -22.44
CA ARG A 357 16.48 -27.85 -23.89
C ARG A 357 16.62 -29.31 -24.33
N ALA A 358 16.80 -30.24 -23.41
CA ALA A 358 16.72 -31.67 -23.67
C ALA A 358 15.27 -32.14 -23.94
N VAL A 359 14.25 -31.31 -23.68
CA VAL A 359 12.85 -31.56 -24.04
C VAL A 359 12.62 -31.12 -25.49
N VAL A 360 13.04 -31.94 -26.45
CA VAL A 360 12.97 -31.62 -27.89
C VAL A 360 11.78 -32.36 -28.53
N PRO A 361 10.76 -31.68 -29.06
CA PRO A 361 9.69 -32.30 -29.85
C PRO A 361 10.19 -32.84 -31.19
N TYR A 362 9.46 -33.79 -31.78
CA TYR A 362 9.58 -34.04 -33.22
C TYR A 362 8.94 -32.87 -33.99
N THR A 363 9.72 -32.20 -34.84
CA THR A 363 9.25 -31.13 -35.73
C THR A 363 8.98 -31.66 -37.13
N ASP A 364 7.79 -31.43 -37.67
CA ASP A 364 7.51 -31.69 -39.08
C ASP A 364 8.38 -30.77 -39.95
N VAL A 365 9.32 -31.36 -40.70
CA VAL A 365 10.02 -30.70 -41.80
C VAL A 365 9.36 -31.20 -43.09
N GLY A 366 8.83 -30.27 -43.88
CA GLY A 366 7.80 -30.57 -44.86
C GLY A 366 8.25 -31.33 -46.12
N ALA A 367 7.29 -32.09 -46.65
CA ALA A 367 7.16 -32.56 -48.03
C ALA A 367 8.21 -33.55 -48.58
N THR A 368 7.79 -34.83 -48.63
CA THR A 368 7.78 -35.56 -49.91
C THR A 368 6.44 -36.28 -50.03
N ILE A 369 5.99 -36.57 -51.26
CA ILE A 369 4.60 -36.95 -51.57
C ILE A 369 4.46 -38.46 -51.66
N GLU A 370 3.42 -39.02 -51.04
CA GLU A 370 2.55 -40.03 -51.66
C GLU A 370 1.17 -40.03 -50.98
N GLU A 371 0.13 -40.43 -51.72
CA GLU A 371 -1.29 -40.24 -51.37
C GLU A 371 -1.89 -41.48 -50.67
N VAL A 372 -2.96 -41.31 -49.87
CA VAL A 372 -4.30 -41.86 -50.17
C VAL A 372 -5.39 -41.08 -49.40
N VAL A 373 -6.49 -40.86 -50.11
CA VAL A 373 -7.73 -40.13 -49.82
C VAL A 373 -8.56 -40.73 -48.67
N GLU A 374 -9.13 -39.89 -47.77
CA GLU A 374 -10.59 -39.73 -47.61
C GLU A 374 -11.00 -38.58 -46.65
N LYS A 375 -12.32 -38.26 -46.60
CA LYS A 375 -12.90 -37.06 -45.97
C LYS A 375 -14.06 -37.39 -45.00
N PRO A 376 -14.49 -36.45 -44.12
CA PRO A 376 -15.24 -36.78 -42.90
C PRO A 376 -16.77 -36.61 -43.01
N PRO A 377 -17.54 -37.14 -42.04
CA PRO A 377 -18.86 -36.64 -41.66
C PRO A 377 -18.79 -35.55 -40.58
N THR A 378 -19.88 -34.79 -40.43
CA THR A 378 -20.00 -33.56 -39.60
C THR A 378 -21.08 -33.73 -38.49
N PRO A 379 -21.42 -32.74 -37.63
CA PRO A 379 -21.89 -33.00 -36.26
C PRO A 379 -23.43 -32.95 -36.08
N MET A 380 -23.88 -33.23 -34.85
CA MET A 380 -25.22 -32.85 -34.37
C MET A 380 -25.15 -32.00 -33.09
N LYS A 381 -26.07 -31.03 -32.99
CA LYS A 381 -26.50 -30.36 -31.74
C LYS A 381 -27.76 -31.08 -31.20
N VAL A 382 -28.21 -30.73 -29.98
CA VAL A 382 -29.51 -30.02 -29.74
C VAL A 382 -29.88 -30.00 -28.24
N GLU A 383 -30.00 -28.77 -27.71
CA GLU A 383 -30.92 -28.24 -26.68
C GLU A 383 -30.98 -28.76 -25.21
N GLU A 384 -31.74 -27.99 -24.43
CA GLU A 384 -31.82 -27.92 -22.97
C GLU A 384 -33.10 -28.62 -22.43
N ILE A 385 -33.27 -28.66 -21.09
CA ILE A 385 -34.53 -28.31 -20.39
C ILE A 385 -34.33 -28.32 -18.85
N ILE A 386 -35.07 -27.45 -18.15
CA ILE A 386 -35.17 -27.28 -16.68
C ILE A 386 -36.67 -27.05 -16.35
N PRO A 387 -37.16 -26.96 -15.08
CA PRO A 387 -36.66 -27.40 -13.75
C PRO A 387 -37.76 -28.21 -12.98
N VAL A 388 -37.72 -28.30 -11.62
CA VAL A 388 -38.85 -27.93 -10.70
C VAL A 388 -38.56 -28.12 -9.18
N LYS A 389 -38.34 -26.98 -8.50
CA LYS A 389 -38.86 -26.48 -7.19
C LYS A 389 -39.36 -27.40 -6.03
N LYS A 390 -38.96 -26.97 -4.80
CA LYS A 390 -39.73 -26.88 -3.50
C LYS A 390 -39.88 -28.18 -2.65
N ASN A 391 -40.11 -28.19 -1.32
CA ASN A 391 -40.53 -27.14 -0.34
C ASN A 391 -40.29 -27.56 1.16
N LYS A 392 -39.92 -26.62 2.06
CA LYS A 392 -40.32 -26.49 3.51
C LYS A 392 -40.00 -27.66 4.52
N THR A 393 -40.11 -27.58 5.88
CA THR A 393 -40.75 -26.61 6.82
C THR A 393 -40.18 -26.61 8.28
N LEU A 394 -40.06 -25.44 8.92
CA LEU A 394 -40.30 -25.03 10.34
C LEU A 394 -40.24 -26.03 11.56
N LYS A 395 -39.49 -25.63 12.62
CA LYS A 395 -39.95 -25.23 14.00
C LYS A 395 -38.73 -24.95 14.96
N LYS A 396 -38.64 -23.82 15.68
CA LYS A 396 -39.13 -23.49 17.06
C LYS A 396 -38.52 -24.38 18.18
N ARG A 397 -38.11 -23.90 19.38
CA ARG A 397 -38.43 -22.65 20.14
C ARG A 397 -37.54 -22.46 21.41
N LYS A 398 -37.54 -21.26 22.03
CA LYS A 398 -37.40 -20.94 23.50
C LYS A 398 -36.01 -21.06 24.19
N THR A 399 -35.62 -20.29 25.25
CA THR A 399 -36.00 -18.95 25.82
C THR A 399 -35.03 -18.46 26.93
N LYS A 400 -34.95 -17.12 27.16
CA LYS A 400 -34.61 -16.36 28.42
C LYS A 400 -33.18 -16.51 29.00
N ALA A 401 -32.44 -15.43 29.36
CA ALA A 401 -32.59 -14.36 30.40
C ALA A 401 -31.91 -14.78 31.75
N GLU A 402 -31.50 -13.92 32.68
CA GLU A 402 -31.40 -12.43 32.83
C GLU A 402 -29.90 -11.98 32.81
N LEU A 403 -29.40 -10.73 32.72
CA LEU A 403 -29.78 -9.33 33.07
C LEU A 403 -29.47 -8.91 34.53
N LEU A 404 -28.44 -8.04 34.73
CA LEU A 404 -28.17 -7.03 35.81
C LEU A 404 -26.78 -6.36 35.48
N ILE A 405 -26.49 -5.04 35.41
CA ILE A 405 -26.78 -3.81 36.24
C ILE A 405 -25.66 -3.60 37.30
N ILE A 406 -24.71 -2.65 37.14
CA ILE A 406 -24.70 -1.16 37.42
C ILE A 406 -24.43 -0.86 38.92
N ASP A 407 -23.73 0.19 39.41
CA ASP A 407 -23.12 1.45 38.86
C ASP A 407 -21.59 1.32 38.54
N GLU A 408 -20.62 2.28 38.47
CA GLU A 408 -20.37 3.71 38.87
C GLU A 408 -20.31 4.05 40.39
N GLU A 409 -19.70 5.11 40.95
CA GLU A 409 -19.09 6.43 40.57
C GLU A 409 -17.67 6.59 41.21
N GLN A 410 -16.70 7.48 40.84
CA GLN A 410 -16.63 8.97 40.81
C GLN A 410 -16.79 9.67 42.20
N PRO A 411 -16.44 10.97 42.44
CA PRO A 411 -15.69 11.98 41.66
C PRO A 411 -14.62 12.79 42.47
N VAL A 412 -14.21 13.96 41.92
CA VAL A 412 -13.73 15.25 42.54
C VAL A 412 -12.36 15.74 41.99
N ILE A 413 -12.06 17.05 41.87
CA ILE A 413 -12.58 18.16 41.01
C ILE A 413 -11.82 19.45 41.38
N GLU A 414 -11.20 20.21 40.44
CA GLU A 414 -11.04 21.68 40.59
C GLU A 414 -10.79 22.48 39.27
N THR A 415 -11.59 23.56 39.14
CA THR A 415 -11.63 24.78 38.28
C THR A 415 -10.69 25.11 37.10
N ILE A 416 -11.26 25.92 36.18
CA ILE A 416 -10.69 26.77 35.09
C ILE A 416 -10.49 26.08 33.73
N SER A 417 -10.83 26.82 32.66
CA SER A 417 -10.81 26.42 31.24
C SER A 417 -11.77 25.26 30.92
N SER A 418 -11.76 24.75 29.68
CA SER A 418 -11.67 23.29 29.54
C SER A 418 -10.27 22.95 30.02
N SER A 419 -10.15 22.37 31.20
CA SER A 419 -8.85 22.22 31.86
C SER A 419 -7.91 21.42 30.97
N GLU A 420 -6.60 21.64 31.13
CA GLU A 420 -5.62 20.85 30.37
C GLU A 420 -5.87 19.34 30.62
N THR A 421 -6.29 19.00 31.84
CA THR A 421 -6.78 17.68 32.26
C THR A 421 -7.98 17.17 31.47
N ASP A 422 -9.03 17.98 31.26
CA ASP A 422 -10.23 17.58 30.48
C ASP A 422 -9.83 17.24 29.03
N ILE A 423 -8.99 18.07 28.41
CA ILE A 423 -8.54 17.84 27.03
C ILE A 423 -7.58 16.64 26.96
N LEU A 424 -6.69 16.46 27.95
CA LEU A 424 -5.86 15.26 28.09
C LEU A 424 -6.70 13.99 28.23
N GLN A 425 -7.80 14.04 28.99
CA GLN A 425 -8.69 12.89 29.20
C GLN A 425 -9.55 12.59 27.97
N ILE A 426 -9.98 13.60 27.21
CA ILE A 426 -10.60 13.42 25.90
C ILE A 426 -9.61 12.80 24.90
N ILE A 427 -8.34 13.25 24.91
CA ILE A 427 -7.25 12.69 24.11
C ILE A 427 -6.99 11.22 24.47
N ASP A 428 -7.00 10.88 25.76
CA ASP A 428 -6.78 9.49 26.19
C ASP A 428 -7.98 8.58 25.88
N ASN A 429 -9.21 9.07 26.04
CA ASN A 429 -10.40 8.38 25.56
C ASN A 429 -10.35 8.13 24.04
N PHE A 430 -9.85 9.09 23.26
CA PHE A 430 -9.64 8.95 21.82
C PHE A 430 -8.58 7.88 21.47
N LYS A 431 -7.49 7.73 22.24
CA LYS A 431 -6.53 6.63 22.04
C LYS A 431 -7.18 5.26 22.19
N HIS A 432 -8.07 5.10 23.17
CA HIS A 432 -8.68 3.82 23.53
C HIS A 432 -9.91 3.47 22.69
N ASN A 433 -10.69 4.46 22.24
CA ASN A 433 -11.99 4.26 21.57
C ASN A 433 -12.01 4.75 20.11
N GLY A 434 -10.99 5.50 19.67
CA GLY A 434 -10.85 6.00 18.30
C GLY A 434 -11.79 7.14 17.91
N ILE A 435 -12.00 7.30 16.60
CA ILE A 435 -12.67 8.45 15.95
C ILE A 435 -14.08 8.75 16.51
N SER A 436 -14.81 7.76 17.05
CA SER A 436 -16.13 7.96 17.66
C SER A 436 -16.12 9.00 18.80
N VAL A 437 -15.00 9.15 19.51
CA VAL A 437 -14.83 10.20 20.53
C VAL A 437 -14.88 11.58 19.87
N LEU A 438 -14.23 11.75 18.72
CA LEU A 438 -14.15 13.02 17.98
C LEU A 438 -15.51 13.42 17.37
N GLU A 439 -16.36 12.45 17.04
CA GLU A 439 -17.74 12.68 16.59
C GLU A 439 -18.57 13.41 17.66
N ALA A 440 -18.39 13.03 18.93
CA ALA A 440 -19.03 13.67 20.07
C ALA A 440 -18.53 15.10 20.37
N LEU A 441 -17.31 15.49 19.94
CA LEU A 441 -16.73 16.80 20.26
C LEU A 441 -17.25 17.95 19.40
N ASN A 442 -17.23 19.17 19.95
CA ASN A 442 -17.49 20.42 19.25
C ASN A 442 -16.22 21.04 18.62
N GLU A 443 -16.38 22.05 17.76
CA GLU A 443 -15.28 22.68 17.03
C GLU A 443 -14.18 23.21 17.95
N LYS A 444 -14.55 23.87 19.05
CA LYS A 444 -13.60 24.43 20.02
C LYS A 444 -12.80 23.33 20.74
N GLN A 445 -13.47 22.31 21.27
CA GLN A 445 -12.79 21.18 21.93
C GLN A 445 -11.79 20.51 20.99
N LEU A 446 -12.12 20.41 19.71
CA LEU A 446 -11.25 19.87 18.68
C LEU A 446 -10.07 20.80 18.34
N SER A 447 -10.30 22.12 18.21
CA SER A 447 -9.21 23.11 18.12
C SER A 447 -8.30 23.06 19.35
N ASP A 448 -8.85 22.89 20.54
CA ASP A 448 -8.12 22.89 21.80
C ASP A 448 -7.33 21.57 21.98
N ILE A 449 -7.82 20.43 21.46
CA ILE A 449 -7.01 19.21 21.29
C ILE A 449 -5.82 19.48 20.36
N ILE A 450 -6.05 20.06 19.18
CA ILE A 450 -4.96 20.37 18.24
C ILE A 450 -3.95 21.31 18.88
N ARG A 451 -4.40 22.35 19.58
CA ARG A 451 -3.54 23.34 20.24
C ARG A 451 -2.78 22.78 21.44
N ILE A 452 -3.42 22.03 22.32
CA ILE A 452 -2.73 21.40 23.48
C ILE A 452 -1.81 20.28 23.01
N THR A 453 -2.19 19.52 21.98
CA THR A 453 -1.31 18.51 21.38
C THR A 453 -0.10 19.17 20.72
N ASN A 454 -0.28 20.22 19.91
CA ASN A 454 0.84 21.01 19.38
C ASN A 454 1.70 21.58 20.51
N ALA A 455 1.11 22.25 21.49
CA ALA A 455 1.83 22.83 22.62
C ALA A 455 2.71 21.80 23.33
N LYS A 456 2.21 20.57 23.57
CA LYS A 456 3.00 19.50 24.20
C LYS A 456 3.95 18.78 23.26
N TYR A 457 3.59 18.53 22.00
CA TYR A 457 4.45 17.95 20.98
C TYR A 457 5.69 18.81 20.71
N TYR A 458 5.54 20.15 20.76
CA TYR A 458 6.64 21.09 20.52
C TYR A 458 7.33 21.63 21.80
N ASN A 459 6.76 21.49 23.01
CA ASN A 459 7.37 22.01 24.26
C ASN A 459 7.53 20.99 25.42
N GLN A 460 7.00 19.77 25.32
CA GLN A 460 6.98 18.74 26.38
C GLN A 460 7.10 17.33 25.74
N THR A 461 6.65 16.28 26.46
CA THR A 461 6.47 14.94 25.89
C THR A 461 5.18 14.89 25.04
N PRO A 462 5.19 14.30 23.83
CA PRO A 462 3.98 14.08 23.03
C PRO A 462 2.91 13.28 23.78
N ILE A 463 1.69 13.81 23.83
CA ILE A 463 0.54 13.19 24.51
C ILE A 463 -0.32 12.28 23.62
N MET A 464 -0.05 12.28 22.32
CA MET A 464 -0.51 11.31 21.33
C MET A 464 0.57 11.15 20.26
N THR A 465 0.46 10.11 19.43
CA THR A 465 1.33 9.90 18.26
C THR A 465 0.94 10.82 17.09
N ASP A 466 1.86 11.05 16.14
CA ASP A 466 1.62 11.87 14.95
C ASP A 466 0.36 11.42 14.21
N ASN A 467 0.21 10.11 13.99
CA ASN A 467 -0.94 9.57 13.28
C ASN A 467 -2.26 9.75 14.06
N GLN A 468 -2.22 9.78 15.40
CA GLN A 468 -3.38 10.14 16.20
C GLN A 468 -3.70 11.64 16.07
N TYR A 469 -2.67 12.49 16.00
CA TYR A 469 -2.82 13.94 15.77
C TYR A 469 -3.34 14.24 14.36
N ASP A 470 -2.82 13.57 13.33
CA ASP A 470 -3.27 13.68 11.95
C ASP A 470 -4.70 13.16 11.82
N ILE A 471 -5.07 12.04 12.46
CA ILE A 471 -6.48 11.58 12.53
C ILE A 471 -7.38 12.67 13.14
N VAL A 472 -6.97 13.34 14.23
CA VAL A 472 -7.74 14.47 14.77
C VAL A 472 -7.81 15.62 13.76
N LYS A 473 -6.69 15.99 13.14
CA LYS A 473 -6.59 17.11 12.20
C LYS A 473 -7.42 16.89 10.93
N GLU A 474 -7.32 15.72 10.31
CA GLU A 474 -8.10 15.28 9.15
C GLU A 474 -9.60 15.20 9.48
N PHE A 475 -9.94 14.73 10.69
CA PHE A 475 -11.32 14.73 11.17
C PHE A 475 -11.88 16.15 11.30
N ILE A 476 -11.07 17.12 11.71
CA ILE A 476 -11.45 18.55 11.76
C ILE A 476 -11.47 19.16 10.35
N GLU A 477 -10.53 18.83 9.46
CA GLU A 477 -10.56 19.21 8.04
C GLU A 477 -11.85 18.78 7.34
N HIS A 478 -12.36 17.59 7.69
CA HIS A 478 -13.60 17.06 7.15
C HIS A 478 -14.87 17.63 7.83
N LYS A 479 -14.85 17.83 9.16
CA LYS A 479 -16.02 18.24 9.95
C LYS A 479 -16.19 19.76 10.07
N PHE A 480 -15.08 20.49 10.11
CA PHE A 480 -15.01 21.96 10.25
C PHE A 480 -13.93 22.53 9.29
N PRO A 481 -14.14 22.55 7.96
CA PRO A 481 -13.11 22.90 6.98
C PRO A 481 -12.54 24.33 7.07
N ASN A 482 -13.19 25.21 7.85
CA ASN A 482 -12.77 26.59 8.09
C ASN A 482 -12.04 26.77 9.45
N ASN A 483 -11.84 25.69 10.22
CA ASN A 483 -11.28 25.77 11.57
C ASN A 483 -9.81 26.21 11.52
N ILE A 484 -9.54 27.40 12.06
CA ILE A 484 -8.21 28.02 12.05
C ILE A 484 -7.12 27.14 12.69
N ALA A 485 -7.45 26.25 13.62
CA ALA A 485 -6.48 25.35 14.26
C ALA A 485 -5.91 24.29 13.31
N ILE A 486 -6.59 23.99 12.19
CA ILE A 486 -6.01 23.18 11.10
C ILE A 486 -4.88 23.96 10.40
N GLY A 487 -5.13 25.24 10.14
CA GLY A 487 -4.26 26.16 9.39
C GLY A 487 -3.11 26.74 10.22
N GLU A 488 -3.09 26.47 11.52
CA GLU A 488 -1.93 26.66 12.42
C GLU A 488 -0.83 25.66 11.97
N ILE A 489 0.01 26.08 11.00
CA ILE A 489 1.09 25.26 10.44
C ILE A 489 2.23 25.14 11.46
N GLY A 490 2.22 24.02 12.18
CA GLY A 490 2.99 23.83 13.40
C GLY A 490 2.35 24.57 14.58
N ALA A 491 2.90 24.42 15.79
CA ALA A 491 2.48 25.29 16.88
C ALA A 491 2.62 26.77 16.49
N GLU A 492 1.71 27.61 17.01
CA GLU A 492 2.00 29.01 17.28
C GLU A 492 3.36 29.11 17.97
N VAL A 493 4.40 29.51 17.23
CA VAL A 493 5.78 29.54 17.73
C VAL A 493 5.88 30.63 18.81
N GLU A 494 5.63 30.29 20.07
CA GLU A 494 5.56 31.27 21.19
C GLU A 494 6.81 32.16 21.33
N ARG A 495 7.96 31.71 20.80
CA ARG A 495 9.30 32.17 21.15
C ARG A 495 10.11 32.48 19.89
N ASN A 496 10.65 33.68 19.79
CA ASN A 496 11.51 34.12 18.67
C ASN A 496 10.87 34.02 17.27
N LYS A 497 9.55 34.30 17.14
CA LYS A 497 8.91 34.50 15.82
C LYS A 497 9.66 35.56 15.03
N VAL A 498 9.99 35.27 13.78
CA VAL A 498 10.69 36.20 12.87
C VAL A 498 10.16 36.05 11.45
N LYS A 499 9.88 37.18 10.80
CA LYS A 499 9.54 37.20 9.37
C LYS A 499 10.78 36.78 8.59
N LEU A 500 10.66 35.74 7.77
CA LEU A 500 11.80 35.17 7.05
C LEU A 500 12.32 36.17 6.01
N PRO A 501 13.65 36.29 5.82
CA PRO A 501 14.22 37.19 4.81
C PRO A 501 13.98 36.69 3.37
N TYR A 502 13.62 35.43 3.20
CA TYR A 502 13.19 34.81 1.94
C TYR A 502 12.06 33.83 2.24
N GLU A 503 11.01 33.78 1.42
CA GLU A 503 9.90 32.83 1.63
C GLU A 503 10.34 31.39 1.38
N MET A 504 9.92 30.48 2.24
CA MET A 504 10.26 29.05 2.20
C MET A 504 9.04 28.23 1.76
N ALA A 505 8.84 28.21 0.44
CA ALA A 505 7.76 27.49 -0.22
C ALA A 505 7.88 25.95 -0.10
N SER A 506 6.77 25.26 -0.40
CA SER A 506 6.72 23.80 -0.57
C SER A 506 7.06 23.42 -2.00
N MET A 507 7.04 22.11 -2.29
CA MET A 507 7.03 21.56 -3.64
C MET A 507 5.67 20.91 -3.92
N ASP A 508 5.17 21.06 -5.14
CA ASP A 508 4.01 20.30 -5.61
C ASP A 508 4.39 18.84 -5.87
N LYS A 509 3.41 17.93 -5.84
CA LYS A 509 3.63 16.48 -5.85
C LYS A 509 3.21 15.86 -7.18
N ILE A 510 4.09 15.08 -7.81
CA ILE A 510 3.76 14.23 -8.98
C ILE A 510 3.85 12.75 -8.57
N LYS A 511 2.85 11.96 -9.01
CA LYS A 511 2.77 10.51 -8.81
C LYS A 511 2.85 9.75 -10.15
N PRO A 512 3.41 8.52 -10.17
CA PRO A 512 3.67 7.77 -11.40
C PRO A 512 2.42 7.21 -12.12
N ASP A 513 1.26 7.20 -11.45
CA ASP A 513 -0.05 6.80 -11.97
C ASP A 513 -0.74 7.92 -12.80
N THR A 514 -0.08 9.08 -12.98
CA THR A 514 -0.64 10.24 -13.66
C THR A 514 0.16 10.66 -14.90
N ASN A 515 -0.52 11.21 -15.91
CA ASN A 515 0.10 11.87 -17.07
C ASN A 515 0.78 13.23 -16.72
N ALA A 516 0.84 13.60 -15.44
CA ALA A 516 1.35 14.90 -15.01
C ALA A 516 2.85 15.08 -15.31
N LEU A 517 3.66 14.01 -15.26
CA LEU A 517 5.08 14.09 -15.63
C LEU A 517 5.25 14.51 -17.10
N ALA A 518 4.52 13.89 -18.03
CA ALA A 518 4.59 14.24 -19.46
C ALA A 518 4.10 15.69 -19.71
N SER A 519 3.04 16.10 -19.00
CA SER A 519 2.52 17.47 -19.06
C SER A 519 3.54 18.49 -18.54
N TRP A 520 4.25 18.18 -17.45
CA TRP A 520 5.30 19.02 -16.89
C TRP A 520 6.52 19.11 -17.81
N MET A 521 6.99 17.97 -18.36
CA MET A 521 8.09 17.92 -19.34
C MET A 521 7.79 18.69 -20.64
N SER A 522 6.52 18.90 -20.99
CA SER A 522 6.15 19.72 -22.15
C SER A 522 6.45 21.21 -21.94
N LYS A 523 6.33 21.68 -20.69
CA LYS A 523 6.61 23.05 -20.23
C LYS A 523 8.09 23.25 -19.90
N PHE A 524 8.67 22.31 -19.18
CA PHE A 524 10.05 22.34 -18.68
C PHE A 524 10.84 21.22 -19.36
N ARG A 525 11.71 21.59 -20.31
CA ARG A 525 12.37 20.63 -21.23
C ARG A 525 13.76 20.18 -20.80
N GLY A 526 14.23 20.63 -19.64
CA GLY A 526 15.53 20.25 -19.10
C GLY A 526 16.70 21.07 -19.65
N PRO A 527 17.96 20.66 -19.39
CA PRO A 527 18.33 19.50 -18.56
C PRO A 527 17.84 19.64 -17.11
N TYR A 528 17.81 18.54 -16.37
CA TYR A 528 17.18 18.46 -15.06
C TYR A 528 18.19 18.13 -13.96
N VAL A 529 17.97 18.72 -12.78
CA VAL A 529 18.64 18.35 -11.54
C VAL A 529 17.69 17.53 -10.69
N LEU A 530 18.14 16.34 -10.32
CA LEU A 530 17.45 15.41 -9.44
C LEU A 530 18.14 15.43 -8.09
N SER A 531 17.42 15.59 -6.99
CA SER A 531 18.01 15.51 -5.65
C SER A 531 17.14 14.76 -4.65
N CYS A 532 17.75 14.21 -3.62
CA CYS A 532 17.03 13.52 -2.54
C CYS A 532 16.05 14.48 -1.85
N LYS A 533 14.76 14.15 -1.82
CA LYS A 533 13.83 14.85 -0.94
C LYS A 533 14.05 14.33 0.49
N LEU A 534 14.87 15.05 1.24
CA LEU A 534 15.15 14.80 2.65
C LEU A 534 13.86 14.84 3.49
N ASP A 535 13.77 13.96 4.48
CA ASP A 535 12.65 13.92 5.42
C ASP A 535 13.06 14.38 6.82
N GLY A 536 12.94 15.69 7.05
CA GLY A 536 13.40 16.35 8.27
C GLY A 536 12.63 17.63 8.59
N VAL A 537 13.34 18.68 8.99
CA VAL A 537 12.77 20.02 9.20
C VAL A 537 13.53 21.03 8.33
N SER A 538 12.83 21.78 7.48
CA SER A 538 13.49 22.75 6.60
C SER A 538 14.01 23.99 7.35
N GLY A 539 15.23 24.41 7.01
CA GLY A 539 15.88 25.61 7.52
C GLY A 539 16.51 26.50 6.45
N LEU A 540 16.80 27.74 6.85
CA LEU A 540 17.36 28.82 6.02
C LEU A 540 18.52 29.48 6.76
N TYR A 541 19.72 29.43 6.18
CA TYR A 541 20.94 30.02 6.73
C TYR A 541 21.38 31.23 5.91
N THR A 542 21.84 32.30 6.58
CA THR A 542 22.30 33.54 5.93
C THR A 542 23.48 34.16 6.65
N THR A 543 24.47 34.61 5.88
CA THR A 543 25.63 35.40 6.32
C THR A 543 25.68 36.79 5.65
N LYS A 544 24.54 37.27 5.16
CA LYS A 544 24.37 38.61 4.56
C LYS A 544 24.27 39.74 5.61
N GLY A 545 23.92 39.41 6.85
CA GLY A 545 23.87 40.34 7.97
C GLY A 545 25.23 40.52 8.69
N GLY A 546 25.26 41.38 9.71
CA GLY A 546 26.45 41.59 10.54
C GLY A 546 26.86 40.34 11.35
N THR A 547 25.89 39.50 11.70
CA THR A 547 26.08 38.17 12.29
C THR A 547 25.38 37.11 11.45
N PRO A 548 25.90 35.86 11.39
CA PRO A 548 25.18 34.74 10.79
C PRO A 548 23.84 34.47 11.48
N LYS A 549 22.83 34.09 10.70
CA LYS A 549 21.50 33.74 11.19
C LYS A 549 21.00 32.43 10.58
N LEU A 550 20.24 31.68 11.37
CA LEU A 550 19.66 30.40 11.00
C LEU A 550 18.19 30.37 11.45
N TYR A 551 17.30 30.01 10.52
CA TYR A 551 15.86 30.04 10.73
C TYR A 551 15.20 28.69 10.41
N THR A 552 14.12 28.35 11.10
CA THR A 552 13.20 27.27 10.70
C THR A 552 12.16 27.79 9.70
N ARG A 553 11.52 26.88 8.96
CA ARG A 553 10.50 27.22 7.97
C ARG A 553 9.22 27.85 8.54
N GLY A 554 8.73 27.37 9.69
CA GLY A 554 7.40 27.72 10.21
C GLY A 554 6.31 27.59 9.14
N ASN A 555 5.50 28.64 8.96
CA ASN A 555 4.46 28.69 7.92
C ASN A 555 4.97 29.07 6.51
N GLY A 556 6.30 29.20 6.33
CA GLY A 556 6.95 29.59 5.08
C GLY A 556 7.14 31.10 4.88
N LYS A 557 6.48 31.95 5.69
CA LYS A 557 6.68 33.42 5.70
C LYS A 557 7.17 33.93 7.07
N VAL A 558 6.76 33.27 8.14
CA VAL A 558 7.22 33.47 9.52
C VAL A 558 7.76 32.14 10.04
N GLY A 559 8.96 32.19 10.60
CA GLY A 559 9.64 31.05 11.22
C GLY A 559 10.24 31.42 12.57
N GLN A 560 11.14 30.57 13.07
CA GLN A 560 11.81 30.74 14.36
C GLN A 560 13.29 31.08 14.16
N ASP A 561 13.84 32.01 14.95
CA ASP A 561 15.30 32.20 15.03
C ASP A 561 15.94 31.11 15.89
N VAL A 562 16.68 30.21 15.24
CA VAL A 562 17.41 29.08 15.84
C VAL A 562 18.93 29.23 15.66
N SER A 563 19.40 30.47 15.57
CA SER A 563 20.83 30.79 15.40
C SER A 563 21.74 30.30 16.53
N HIS A 564 21.16 29.92 17.68
CA HIS A 564 21.88 29.26 18.78
C HIS A 564 22.37 27.84 18.42
N LEU A 565 21.83 27.20 17.36
CA LEU A 565 22.30 25.90 16.86
C LEU A 565 23.53 26.00 15.95
N ILE A 566 23.85 27.20 15.42
CA ILE A 566 24.97 27.40 14.47
C ILE A 566 26.32 26.84 14.97
N PRO A 567 26.70 26.92 16.27
CA PRO A 567 27.97 26.36 16.76
C PRO A 567 28.09 24.83 16.65
N PHE A 568 26.97 24.11 16.57
CA PHE A 568 26.90 22.64 16.55
C PHE A 568 26.79 22.06 15.13
N LEU A 569 26.55 22.92 14.13
CA LEU A 569 26.21 22.51 12.77
C LEU A 569 27.34 22.81 11.79
N ARG A 570 27.53 21.91 10.80
CA ARG A 570 28.46 22.10 9.68
C ARG A 570 27.94 23.18 8.73
N LEU A 571 28.24 24.45 9.03
CA LEU A 571 27.79 25.62 8.26
C LEU A 571 28.96 26.48 7.76
N PRO A 572 28.79 27.18 6.61
CA PRO A 572 29.87 27.97 6.01
C PRO A 572 30.01 29.32 6.70
N LYS A 573 31.26 29.71 6.99
CA LYS A 573 31.60 30.98 7.68
C LYS A 573 31.80 32.18 6.72
N THR A 574 31.81 31.93 5.42
CA THR A 574 31.95 32.95 4.37
C THR A 574 30.76 33.92 4.38
N LYS A 575 31.03 35.23 4.28
CA LYS A 575 29.99 36.28 4.25
C LYS A 575 29.24 36.32 2.92
N GLY A 576 28.02 36.85 2.94
CA GLY A 576 27.20 37.06 1.75
C GLY A 576 26.50 35.83 1.19
N ILE A 577 26.63 34.66 1.83
CA ILE A 577 25.95 33.42 1.43
C ILE A 577 24.53 33.38 2.00
N VAL A 578 23.59 32.84 1.21
CA VAL A 578 22.27 32.42 1.70
C VAL A 578 21.94 31.06 1.11
N ILE A 579 21.63 30.06 1.95
CA ILE A 579 21.32 28.68 1.55
C ILE A 579 20.10 28.14 2.29
N ARG A 580 19.40 27.19 1.66
CA ARG A 580 18.38 26.36 2.30
C ARG A 580 18.85 24.91 2.40
N GLY A 581 18.39 24.25 3.45
CA GLY A 581 18.72 22.87 3.77
C GLY A 581 17.68 22.26 4.69
N GLU A 582 17.84 20.98 4.97
CA GLU A 582 17.03 20.24 5.92
C GLU A 582 17.88 19.92 7.15
N PHE A 583 17.38 20.24 8.34
CA PHE A 583 17.84 19.65 9.59
C PHE A 583 17.43 18.17 9.59
N ILE A 584 18.36 17.26 9.86
CA ILE A 584 18.14 15.82 9.78
C ILE A 584 19.21 15.05 10.60
N ILE A 585 18.97 13.78 10.91
CA ILE A 585 19.91 12.89 11.61
C ILE A 585 20.21 11.66 10.71
N PRO A 586 21.45 11.12 10.70
CA PRO A 586 21.75 9.90 9.94
C PRO A 586 20.98 8.68 10.45
N LYS A 587 20.46 7.85 9.54
CA LYS A 587 19.68 6.63 9.82
C LYS A 587 20.32 5.73 10.88
N GLN A 588 21.60 5.43 10.72
CA GLN A 588 22.33 4.53 11.62
C GLN A 588 22.45 5.10 13.05
N VAL A 589 22.60 6.42 13.18
CA VAL A 589 22.72 7.09 14.48
C VAL A 589 21.37 7.07 15.20
N PHE A 590 20.28 7.33 14.48
CA PHE A 590 18.92 7.18 15.02
C PHE A 590 18.63 5.73 15.46
N GLU A 591 18.88 4.76 14.58
CA GLU A 591 18.65 3.33 14.84
C GLU A 591 19.43 2.80 16.06
N GLN A 592 20.67 3.28 16.27
CA GLN A 592 21.54 2.82 17.35
C GLN A 592 21.30 3.54 18.69
N LYS A 593 21.00 4.85 18.68
CA LYS A 593 20.94 5.67 19.92
C LYS A 593 19.51 6.04 20.35
N TYR A 594 18.57 6.18 19.42
CA TYR A 594 17.33 6.96 19.66
C TYR A 594 16.02 6.23 19.32
N LYS A 595 16.07 5.12 18.56
CA LYS A 595 14.91 4.32 18.13
C LYS A 595 13.99 3.84 19.27
N THR A 596 14.52 3.65 20.48
CA THR A 596 13.75 3.24 21.66
C THR A 596 13.03 4.39 22.37
N ALA A 597 13.41 5.64 22.07
CA ALA A 597 12.85 6.85 22.69
C ALA A 597 11.97 7.68 21.73
N PHE A 598 12.17 7.55 20.42
CA PHE A 598 11.44 8.30 19.39
C PHE A 598 10.91 7.37 18.30
N ALA A 599 9.69 7.63 17.82
CA ALA A 599 9.03 6.78 16.82
C ALA A 599 9.66 6.89 15.41
N ASN A 600 10.22 8.06 15.05
CA ASN A 600 10.88 8.28 13.77
C ASN A 600 11.99 9.38 13.89
N PRO A 601 12.93 9.47 12.92
CA PRO A 601 14.02 10.46 12.94
C PRO A 601 13.55 11.91 12.88
N ARG A 602 12.46 12.19 12.14
CA ARG A 602 11.93 13.54 11.91
C ARG A 602 11.45 14.19 13.20
N ASN A 603 10.77 13.42 14.06
CA ASN A 603 10.21 13.90 15.31
C ASN A 603 11.30 14.22 16.33
N MET A 604 12.33 13.37 16.40
CA MET A 604 13.52 13.64 17.22
C MET A 604 14.18 14.96 16.79
N VAL A 605 14.38 15.15 15.48
CA VAL A 605 14.94 16.38 14.91
C VAL A 605 14.08 17.60 15.23
N ALA A 606 12.76 17.50 15.06
CA ALA A 606 11.82 18.55 15.44
C ALA A 606 11.89 18.87 16.95
N GLY A 607 12.01 17.85 17.80
CA GLY A 607 12.19 18.01 19.24
C GLY A 607 13.44 18.81 19.59
N ILE A 608 14.61 18.42 19.04
CA ILE A 608 15.90 19.10 19.29
C ILE A 608 15.85 20.59 18.90
N ILE A 609 15.23 20.91 17.75
CA ILE A 609 15.17 22.29 17.24
C ILE A 609 14.27 23.20 18.09
N ASN A 610 13.20 22.65 18.68
CA ASN A 610 12.23 23.41 19.48
C ASN A 610 12.56 23.44 20.98
N HIS A 611 13.51 22.62 21.46
CA HIS A 611 13.76 22.47 22.89
C HIS A 611 14.37 23.72 23.53
N LYS A 612 13.95 24.04 24.76
CA LYS A 612 14.34 25.27 25.50
C LYS A 612 15.81 25.29 25.93
N HIS A 613 16.43 24.12 26.01
CA HIS A 613 17.84 23.93 26.34
C HIS A 613 18.47 23.02 25.29
N ILE A 614 19.71 23.30 24.91
CA ILE A 614 20.48 22.46 24.01
C ILE A 614 20.70 21.10 24.69
N SER A 615 20.06 20.05 24.18
CA SER A 615 20.26 18.67 24.61
C SER A 615 21.55 18.09 24.03
N ASP A 616 22.18 17.14 24.72
CA ASP A 616 23.39 16.46 24.23
C ASP A 616 23.23 15.86 22.81
N ALA A 617 22.01 15.41 22.47
CA ALA A 617 21.65 14.90 21.15
C ALA A 617 21.81 15.92 19.99
N VAL A 618 22.06 17.21 20.28
CA VAL A 618 22.37 18.22 19.24
C VAL A 618 23.63 17.87 18.44
N VAL A 619 24.58 17.13 19.03
CA VAL A 619 25.84 16.78 18.36
C VAL A 619 25.66 15.76 17.24
N ASP A 620 24.52 15.05 17.22
CA ASP A 620 24.11 14.13 16.16
C ASP A 620 23.22 14.83 15.10
N LEU A 621 22.86 16.10 15.30
CA LEU A 621 22.01 16.85 14.37
C LEU A 621 22.85 17.39 13.21
N HIS A 622 22.47 17.05 11.98
CA HIS A 622 23.10 17.54 10.75
C HIS A 622 22.21 18.59 10.06
N PHE A 623 22.83 19.47 9.25
CA PHE A 623 22.14 20.37 8.33
C PHE A 623 22.64 20.11 6.91
N VAL A 624 21.75 19.63 6.04
CA VAL A 624 22.07 19.21 4.68
C VAL A 624 21.47 20.20 3.68
N ALA A 625 22.32 20.96 2.99
CA ALA A 625 21.92 21.98 2.05
C ALA A 625 21.47 21.38 0.70
N TYR A 626 20.39 21.95 0.15
CA TYR A 626 19.77 21.53 -1.12
C TYR A 626 19.54 22.68 -2.12
N GLU A 627 19.74 23.94 -1.70
CA GLU A 627 19.44 25.12 -2.51
C GLU A 627 20.32 26.31 -2.08
N VAL A 628 20.79 27.09 -3.05
CA VAL A 628 21.53 28.35 -2.84
C VAL A 628 20.67 29.50 -3.32
N ILE A 629 20.46 30.49 -2.45
CA ILE A 629 19.72 31.71 -2.74
C ILE A 629 20.67 32.85 -3.13
N ILE A 630 21.84 32.92 -2.47
CA ILE A 630 22.93 33.85 -2.82
C ILE A 630 24.27 33.11 -2.68
N PRO A 631 25.14 33.11 -3.71
CA PRO A 631 24.95 33.71 -5.05
C PRO A 631 23.80 33.05 -5.83
N GLU A 632 23.22 33.80 -6.78
CA GLU A 632 22.20 33.29 -7.69
C GLU A 632 22.87 32.46 -8.80
N LEU A 633 22.46 31.19 -8.94
CA LEU A 633 23.11 30.18 -9.77
C LEU A 633 22.05 29.23 -10.37
N THR A 634 22.35 28.59 -11.50
CA THR A 634 21.51 27.48 -12.01
C THR A 634 21.51 26.32 -11.01
N PRO A 635 20.42 25.55 -10.87
CA PRO A 635 20.34 24.40 -9.97
C PRO A 635 21.54 23.45 -9.99
N SER A 636 22.17 23.21 -11.14
CA SER A 636 23.42 22.43 -11.28
C SER A 636 24.59 23.11 -10.59
N ALA A 637 24.86 24.37 -10.94
CA ALA A 637 25.91 25.19 -10.33
C ALA A 637 25.68 25.45 -8.83
N GLN A 638 24.42 25.45 -8.35
CA GLN A 638 24.12 25.45 -6.91
C GLN A 638 24.67 24.18 -6.24
N MET A 639 24.46 23.00 -6.83
CA MET A 639 24.98 21.74 -6.29
C MET A 639 26.51 21.67 -6.35
N GLU A 640 27.13 22.18 -7.41
CA GLU A 640 28.60 22.30 -7.47
C GLU A 640 29.11 23.25 -6.37
N TYR A 641 28.53 24.45 -6.24
CA TYR A 641 28.90 25.45 -5.23
C TYR A 641 28.74 24.92 -3.80
N LEU A 642 27.65 24.22 -3.49
CA LEU A 642 27.45 23.56 -2.20
C LEU A 642 28.54 22.52 -1.88
N GLY A 643 29.18 21.92 -2.89
CA GLY A 643 30.35 21.06 -2.73
C GLY A 643 31.67 21.80 -2.44
N THR A 644 31.74 23.11 -2.71
CA THR A 644 32.95 23.94 -2.48
C THR A 644 32.99 24.64 -1.12
N ILE A 645 31.84 24.78 -0.45
CA ILE A 645 31.72 25.48 0.83
C ILE A 645 31.57 24.47 1.98
N ASN A 646 31.90 24.88 3.22
CA ASN A 646 31.78 23.97 4.37
C ASN A 646 30.32 23.79 4.81
N VAL A 647 29.57 22.96 4.10
CA VAL A 647 28.24 22.46 4.45
C VAL A 647 28.12 21.00 4.01
N GLU A 648 27.16 20.26 4.56
CA GLU A 648 26.79 18.96 3.99
C GLU A 648 25.88 19.18 2.77
N ARG A 649 26.13 18.51 1.65
CA ARG A 649 25.34 18.66 0.42
C ARG A 649 24.39 17.49 0.23
N VAL A 650 23.17 17.78 -0.23
CA VAL A 650 22.20 16.76 -0.66
C VAL A 650 22.77 15.87 -1.78
N LEU A 651 22.44 14.58 -1.77
CA LEU A 651 22.73 13.68 -2.88
C LEU A 651 21.88 14.10 -4.10
N PHE A 652 22.54 14.25 -5.25
CA PHE A 652 21.93 14.72 -6.49
C PHE A 652 22.51 13.99 -7.71
N GLN A 653 21.79 14.07 -8.83
CA GLN A 653 22.19 13.57 -10.15
C GLN A 653 21.67 14.55 -11.23
N LEU A 654 22.41 14.68 -12.34
CA LEU A 654 21.96 15.38 -13.54
C LEU A 654 21.29 14.41 -14.52
N ALA A 655 20.28 14.87 -15.25
CA ALA A 655 19.59 14.07 -16.27
C ALA A 655 19.07 14.91 -17.44
N ASP A 656 19.25 14.44 -18.67
CA ASP A 656 18.72 15.10 -19.87
C ASP A 656 17.25 14.75 -20.16
N THR A 657 16.77 13.64 -19.62
CA THR A 657 15.39 13.13 -19.80
C THR A 657 14.85 12.55 -18.49
N LEU A 658 13.53 12.38 -18.40
CA LEU A 658 12.83 11.85 -17.22
C LEU A 658 11.85 10.76 -17.65
N SER A 659 11.62 9.79 -16.78
CA SER A 659 10.50 8.85 -16.87
C SER A 659 10.04 8.43 -15.49
N ASN A 660 8.79 7.97 -15.37
CA ASN A 660 8.25 7.46 -14.10
C ASN A 660 9.05 6.24 -13.60
N GLU A 661 9.54 5.37 -14.49
CA GLU A 661 10.40 4.23 -14.10
C GLU A 661 11.77 4.72 -13.60
N MET A 662 12.41 5.66 -14.29
CA MET A 662 13.72 6.19 -13.90
C MET A 662 13.66 6.88 -12.53
N LEU A 663 12.68 7.75 -12.30
CA LEU A 663 12.50 8.43 -11.01
C LEU A 663 12.11 7.46 -9.88
N SER A 664 11.39 6.37 -10.21
CA SER A 664 11.06 5.30 -9.26
C SER A 664 12.30 4.49 -8.85
N ASN A 665 13.09 4.05 -9.83
CA ASN A 665 14.31 3.28 -9.58
C ASN A 665 15.33 4.10 -8.78
N LEU A 666 15.49 5.39 -9.11
CA LEU A 666 16.36 6.32 -8.40
C LEU A 666 15.93 6.54 -6.94
N LEU A 667 14.62 6.70 -6.68
CA LEU A 667 14.09 6.78 -5.32
C LEU A 667 14.33 5.50 -4.52
N VAL A 668 14.13 4.33 -5.15
CA VAL A 668 14.33 3.01 -4.53
C VAL A 668 15.81 2.71 -4.29
N GLU A 669 16.72 3.24 -5.11
CA GLU A 669 18.16 3.19 -4.87
C GLU A 669 18.57 4.11 -3.71
N TRP A 670 18.29 5.41 -3.81
CA TRP A 670 18.70 6.41 -2.82
C TRP A 670 18.12 6.12 -1.42
N ARG A 671 16.89 5.57 -1.31
CA ARG A 671 16.35 5.13 -0.01
C ARG A 671 17.23 4.08 0.67
N LYS A 672 17.89 3.20 -0.09
CA LYS A 672 18.78 2.13 0.41
C LYS A 672 20.22 2.60 0.62
N THR A 673 20.74 3.45 -0.26
CA THR A 673 22.16 3.83 -0.28
C THR A 673 22.47 5.10 0.49
N TYR A 674 21.53 6.03 0.61
CA TYR A 674 21.77 7.33 1.24
C TYR A 674 21.57 7.30 2.76
N MET A 675 22.47 7.96 3.49
CA MET A 675 22.57 7.88 4.95
C MET A 675 21.47 8.61 5.73
N TYR A 676 20.65 9.41 5.07
CA TYR A 676 19.50 10.13 5.65
C TYR A 676 18.17 9.56 5.15
N GLU A 677 17.08 9.80 5.88
CA GLU A 677 15.74 9.45 5.40
C GLU A 677 15.28 10.37 4.26
N ILE A 678 14.59 9.75 3.29
CA ILE A 678 14.05 10.44 2.11
C ILE A 678 12.64 9.95 1.75
N ASP A 679 11.74 10.89 1.52
CA ASP A 679 10.32 10.63 1.24
C ASP A 679 9.94 10.85 -0.24
N GLY A 680 10.92 11.15 -1.10
CA GLY A 680 10.75 11.33 -2.54
C GLY A 680 12.03 11.78 -3.25
N VAL A 681 11.91 12.14 -4.53
CA VAL A 681 12.94 12.81 -5.34
C VAL A 681 12.44 14.21 -5.68
N ILE A 682 13.26 15.24 -5.46
CA ILE A 682 13.02 16.56 -6.04
C ILE A 682 13.56 16.57 -7.47
N VAL A 683 12.77 17.08 -8.39
CA VAL A 683 13.10 17.26 -9.81
C VAL A 683 12.99 18.74 -10.12
N THR A 684 14.03 19.33 -10.70
CA THR A 684 14.11 20.77 -11.01
C THR A 684 14.63 20.97 -12.44
N ASP A 685 14.03 21.88 -13.22
CA ASP A 685 14.57 22.32 -14.51
C ASP A 685 15.79 23.25 -14.31
N ASP A 686 16.91 22.95 -14.96
CA ASP A 686 18.22 23.56 -14.66
C ASP A 686 18.39 24.98 -15.26
N LYS A 687 17.56 25.92 -14.82
CA LYS A 687 17.59 27.33 -15.22
C LYS A 687 17.35 28.23 -14.00
N ILE A 688 17.76 29.49 -14.11
CA ILE A 688 17.49 30.50 -13.09
C ILE A 688 16.06 31.02 -13.28
N TYR A 689 15.24 30.94 -12.23
CA TYR A 689 13.86 31.39 -12.21
C TYR A 689 13.63 32.40 -11.08
N PRO A 690 12.91 33.52 -11.31
CA PRO A 690 12.66 34.50 -10.27
C PRO A 690 11.75 33.95 -9.17
N ARG A 691 12.10 34.20 -7.91
CA ARG A 691 11.30 33.78 -6.75
C ARG A 691 9.96 34.51 -6.72
N LYS A 692 8.88 33.76 -6.84
CA LYS A 692 7.49 34.20 -6.60
C LYS A 692 7.02 33.66 -5.24
N SER A 693 5.93 34.20 -4.71
CA SER A 693 5.23 33.59 -3.56
C SER A 693 4.44 32.37 -4.02
N GLY A 694 4.41 31.30 -3.21
CA GLY A 694 3.85 30.00 -3.59
C GLY A 694 4.90 28.98 -4.02
N ASN A 695 4.47 27.78 -4.41
CA ASN A 695 5.36 26.69 -4.81
C ASN A 695 5.97 26.95 -6.20
N PRO A 696 7.21 26.51 -6.47
CA PRO A 696 7.87 26.76 -7.75
C PRO A 696 7.41 25.78 -8.83
N GLU A 697 6.72 26.27 -9.88
CA GLU A 697 6.26 25.42 -11.00
C GLU A 697 7.39 24.65 -11.73
N HIS A 698 8.61 25.20 -11.71
CA HIS A 698 9.82 24.63 -12.33
C HIS A 698 10.49 23.53 -11.49
N ALA A 699 9.90 23.13 -10.36
CA ALA A 699 10.35 21.99 -9.57
C ALA A 699 9.16 21.20 -8.97
N PHE A 700 9.34 19.90 -8.75
CA PHE A 700 8.32 19.07 -8.10
C PHE A 700 8.94 17.96 -7.25
N ALA A 701 8.16 17.47 -6.28
CA ALA A 701 8.45 16.27 -5.52
C ALA A 701 7.80 15.06 -6.19
N PHE A 702 8.63 14.21 -6.82
CA PHE A 702 8.21 12.89 -7.26
C PHE A 702 8.04 11.97 -6.04
N LYS A 703 6.86 11.37 -5.90
CA LYS A 703 6.58 10.31 -4.93
C LYS A 703 5.97 9.09 -5.62
N MET A 704 6.59 7.94 -5.45
CA MET A 704 5.94 6.66 -5.73
C MET A 704 4.82 6.40 -4.73
N VAL A 705 3.72 5.78 -5.18
CA VAL A 705 2.92 4.92 -4.32
C VAL A 705 3.69 3.60 -4.22
N LEU A 706 4.30 3.33 -3.07
CA LEU A 706 5.10 2.13 -2.84
C LEU A 706 4.22 1.01 -2.26
N SER A 707 4.74 -0.22 -2.30
CA SER A 707 4.09 -1.40 -1.69
C SER A 707 4.11 -1.39 -0.16
N ASP A 708 4.38 -0.24 0.47
CA ASP A 708 4.34 0.02 1.91
C ASP A 708 3.03 0.75 2.33
N GLN A 709 2.25 1.24 1.35
CA GLN A 709 0.89 1.79 1.50
C GLN A 709 -0.22 0.80 1.09
N ILE A 710 0.14 -0.43 0.69
CA ILE A 710 -0.79 -1.53 0.38
C ILE A 710 -0.51 -2.72 1.30
N ALA A 711 -1.54 -3.27 1.94
CA ALA A 711 -1.44 -4.50 2.72
C ALA A 711 -2.66 -5.41 2.50
N GLU A 712 -2.45 -6.71 2.62
CA GLU A 712 -3.50 -7.72 2.61
C GLU A 712 -3.89 -8.05 4.06
N ALA A 713 -5.19 -8.03 4.36
CA ALA A 713 -5.72 -8.30 5.70
C ALA A 713 -6.97 -9.19 5.62
N LYS A 714 -7.22 -9.99 6.65
CA LYS A 714 -8.48 -10.75 6.76
C LYS A 714 -9.53 -9.95 7.50
N VAL A 715 -10.76 -10.05 7.03
CA VAL A 715 -11.96 -9.52 7.67
C VAL A 715 -12.34 -10.39 8.87
N VAL A 716 -12.41 -9.76 10.04
CA VAL A 716 -12.86 -10.36 11.30
C VAL A 716 -14.34 -10.10 11.51
N ASP A 717 -14.85 -8.93 11.08
CA ASP A 717 -16.27 -8.58 11.17
C ASP A 717 -16.69 -7.57 10.08
N VAL A 718 -17.99 -7.44 9.85
CA VAL A 718 -18.60 -6.31 9.12
C VAL A 718 -19.67 -5.72 10.04
N LEU A 719 -19.32 -4.60 10.66
CA LEU A 719 -20.18 -3.88 11.59
C LEU A 719 -21.11 -2.95 10.80
N TRP A 720 -22.38 -2.85 11.21
CA TRP A 720 -23.37 -2.02 10.54
C TRP A 720 -23.96 -1.00 11.53
N ALA A 721 -23.86 0.28 11.21
CA ALA A 721 -24.40 1.36 12.04
C ALA A 721 -25.39 2.22 11.24
N PRO A 722 -26.54 2.62 11.80
CA PRO A 722 -27.49 3.50 11.13
C PRO A 722 -27.01 4.96 11.10
N SER A 723 -27.31 5.67 10.01
CA SER A 723 -27.25 7.13 9.91
C SER A 723 -28.49 7.79 10.54
N LYS A 724 -28.50 9.13 10.66
CA LYS A 724 -29.71 9.89 11.02
C LYS A 724 -30.90 9.67 10.06
N ASP A 725 -30.63 9.20 8.85
CA ASP A 725 -31.64 8.91 7.82
C ASP A 725 -32.04 7.41 7.80
N GLY A 726 -31.63 6.63 8.81
CA GLY A 726 -31.91 5.19 8.92
C GLY A 726 -31.07 4.28 8.00
N TYR A 727 -30.14 4.82 7.21
CA TYR A 727 -29.29 4.05 6.31
C TYR A 727 -28.23 3.27 7.09
N LEU A 728 -28.19 1.94 6.95
CA LEU A 728 -27.17 1.10 7.58
C LEU A 728 -25.88 1.15 6.77
N LYS A 729 -24.80 1.64 7.39
CA LYS A 729 -23.49 1.79 6.74
C LYS A 729 -22.49 0.74 7.24
N PRO A 730 -21.84 -0.01 6.34
CA PRO A 730 -20.90 -1.06 6.72
C PRO A 730 -19.50 -0.52 6.99
N ARG A 731 -18.93 -0.91 8.13
CA ARG A 731 -17.54 -0.72 8.53
C ARG A 731 -16.91 -2.10 8.71
N VAL A 732 -15.95 -2.42 7.86
CA VAL A 732 -15.28 -3.72 7.83
C VAL A 732 -14.17 -3.71 8.88
N GLN A 733 -14.20 -4.65 9.81
CA GLN A 733 -13.17 -4.86 10.83
C GLN A 733 -12.20 -5.95 10.36
N ILE A 734 -10.91 -5.76 10.61
CA ILE A 734 -9.84 -6.64 10.11
C ILE A 734 -8.91 -7.14 11.22
N GLU A 735 -8.11 -8.16 10.91
CA GLU A 735 -6.91 -8.50 11.67
C GLU A 735 -5.98 -7.25 11.71
N PRO A 736 -5.49 -6.80 12.89
CA PRO A 736 -4.68 -5.59 12.99
C PRO A 736 -3.39 -5.65 12.15
N ILE A 737 -3.28 -4.77 11.15
CA ILE A 737 -2.13 -4.71 10.22
C ILE A 737 -1.36 -3.39 10.33
N SER A 738 -0.04 -3.42 10.17
CA SER A 738 0.78 -2.21 10.11
C SER A 738 0.87 -1.68 8.67
N LEU A 739 0.40 -0.47 8.42
CA LEU A 739 0.29 0.11 7.07
C LEU A 739 0.76 1.58 7.04
N GLY A 740 1.98 1.82 6.56
CA GLY A 740 2.59 3.16 6.62
C GLY A 740 2.81 3.67 8.06
N GLY A 741 3.13 2.79 9.00
CA GLY A 741 3.46 3.16 10.39
C GLY A 741 2.28 3.30 11.37
N VAL A 742 1.05 2.94 10.95
CA VAL A 742 -0.11 2.80 11.85
C VAL A 742 -0.63 1.38 11.88
N THR A 743 -1.21 0.98 13.01
CA THR A 743 -2.11 -0.18 13.06
C THR A 743 -3.46 0.21 12.47
N ILE A 744 -3.91 -0.50 11.43
CA ILE A 744 -5.27 -0.42 10.89
C ILE A 744 -6.04 -1.64 11.35
N GLU A 745 -7.22 -1.38 11.92
CA GLU A 745 -8.17 -2.41 12.38
C GLU A 745 -9.55 -2.30 11.70
N PHE A 746 -9.78 -1.24 10.92
CA PHE A 746 -11.04 -0.99 10.23
C PHE A 746 -10.85 -0.32 8.87
N ALA A 747 -11.74 -0.63 7.94
CA ALA A 747 -11.87 -0.01 6.63
C ALA A 747 -13.35 0.29 6.30
N THR A 748 -13.57 1.20 5.34
CA THR A 748 -14.93 1.46 4.84
C THR A 748 -15.43 0.30 3.97
N GLY A 749 -16.66 -0.15 4.20
CA GLY A 749 -17.38 -1.06 3.31
C GLY A 749 -18.17 -0.34 2.20
N PHE A 750 -18.04 0.99 2.09
CA PHE A 750 -18.74 1.88 1.16
C PHE A 750 -20.28 1.90 1.27
N ASN A 751 -20.95 0.81 0.89
CA ASN A 751 -22.40 0.67 0.83
C ASN A 751 -22.84 -0.81 0.87
N ALA A 752 -24.14 -1.06 0.90
CA ALA A 752 -24.66 -2.41 1.09
C ALA A 752 -24.47 -3.33 -0.12
N ALA A 753 -24.57 -2.78 -1.34
CA ALA A 753 -24.25 -3.53 -2.55
C ALA A 753 -22.77 -3.94 -2.57
N PHE A 754 -21.84 -3.05 -2.23
CA PHE A 754 -20.41 -3.39 -2.21
C PHE A 754 -20.07 -4.58 -1.29
N ILE A 755 -20.64 -4.63 -0.08
CA ILE A 755 -20.44 -5.77 0.83
C ILE A 755 -21.02 -7.07 0.24
N LYS A 756 -22.22 -6.99 -0.34
CA LYS A 756 -22.93 -8.15 -0.89
C LYS A 756 -22.29 -8.68 -2.17
N ASP A 757 -22.05 -7.81 -3.14
CA ASP A 757 -21.63 -8.15 -4.50
C ASP A 757 -20.17 -8.63 -4.56
N ASN A 758 -19.35 -8.25 -3.56
CA ASN A 758 -17.98 -8.74 -3.40
C ASN A 758 -17.86 -9.87 -2.35
N ASN A 759 -18.98 -10.40 -1.83
CA ASN A 759 -19.01 -11.43 -0.77
C ASN A 759 -18.06 -11.10 0.41
N ILE A 760 -18.28 -9.94 1.05
CA ILE A 760 -17.47 -9.48 2.20
C ILE A 760 -18.15 -9.92 3.50
N GLY A 761 -17.47 -10.79 4.23
CA GLY A 761 -17.90 -11.38 5.50
C GLY A 761 -16.69 -11.88 6.30
N ILE A 762 -16.94 -12.65 7.35
CA ILE A 762 -15.86 -13.15 8.22
C ILE A 762 -14.97 -14.12 7.41
N GLY A 763 -13.66 -13.94 7.47
CA GLY A 763 -12.68 -14.74 6.72
C GLY A 763 -12.43 -14.28 5.29
N THR A 764 -13.16 -13.27 4.77
CA THR A 764 -12.79 -12.60 3.51
C THR A 764 -11.37 -12.05 3.62
N THR A 765 -10.54 -12.23 2.60
CA THR A 765 -9.22 -11.58 2.51
C THR A 765 -9.33 -10.40 1.55
N ILE A 766 -8.84 -9.24 1.99
CA ILE A 766 -8.96 -7.96 1.29
C ILE A 766 -7.63 -7.24 1.14
N GLU A 767 -7.43 -6.62 0.00
CA GLU A 767 -6.33 -5.69 -0.26
C GLU A 767 -6.78 -4.28 0.17
N LEU A 768 -6.03 -3.68 1.09
CA LEU A 768 -6.26 -2.34 1.61
C LEU A 768 -5.22 -1.38 1.06
N ILE A 769 -5.64 -0.14 0.75
CA ILE A 769 -4.73 0.95 0.38
C ILE A 769 -4.96 2.17 1.27
N ARG A 770 -3.89 2.71 1.85
CA ARG A 770 -3.90 3.98 2.62
C ARG A 770 -3.66 5.14 1.66
N SER A 771 -4.72 5.62 1.01
CA SER A 771 -4.62 6.63 -0.04
C SER A 771 -4.29 8.02 0.53
N GLY A 772 -3.05 8.47 0.34
CA GLY A 772 -2.62 9.82 0.72
C GLY A 772 -2.37 10.00 2.21
N ASP A 773 -2.05 8.91 2.92
CA ASP A 773 -1.74 8.84 4.35
C ASP A 773 -2.94 9.06 5.31
N VAL A 774 -4.12 9.38 4.77
CA VAL A 774 -5.40 9.58 5.48
C VAL A 774 -6.08 8.23 5.82
N ILE A 775 -7.25 7.94 5.22
CA ILE A 775 -8.10 6.77 5.52
C ILE A 775 -7.76 5.56 4.62
N PRO A 776 -7.64 4.35 5.17
CA PRO A 776 -7.55 3.11 4.40
C PRO A 776 -8.91 2.67 3.85
N TYR A 777 -8.94 2.21 2.59
CA TYR A 777 -10.13 1.62 1.97
C TYR A 777 -9.83 0.30 1.25
N ILE A 778 -10.88 -0.47 1.02
CA ILE A 778 -10.82 -1.77 0.32
C ILE A 778 -10.57 -1.52 -1.17
N LYS A 779 -9.35 -1.80 -1.62
CA LYS A 779 -8.91 -1.66 -3.01
C LYS A 779 -9.39 -2.83 -3.86
N SER A 780 -9.33 -4.05 -3.33
CA SER A 780 -9.87 -5.25 -3.95
C SER A 780 -10.18 -6.32 -2.90
N VAL A 781 -11.05 -7.28 -3.23
CA VAL A 781 -11.23 -8.51 -2.47
C VAL A 781 -10.39 -9.61 -3.14
N THR A 782 -9.43 -10.18 -2.42
CA THR A 782 -8.54 -11.22 -2.94
C THR A 782 -9.11 -12.62 -2.73
N VAL A 783 -9.82 -12.83 -1.63
CA VAL A 783 -10.59 -14.06 -1.32
C VAL A 783 -11.95 -13.68 -0.74
N PRO A 784 -13.07 -13.85 -1.46
CA PRO A 784 -14.41 -13.64 -0.91
C PRO A 784 -14.75 -14.68 0.18
N SER A 785 -15.67 -14.35 1.08
CA SER A 785 -16.28 -15.34 1.99
C SER A 785 -17.37 -16.15 1.28
N GLU A 786 -17.82 -17.25 1.89
CA GLU A 786 -18.93 -18.07 1.35
C GLU A 786 -20.24 -17.26 1.29
N GLU A 787 -20.53 -16.47 2.33
CA GLU A 787 -21.66 -15.53 2.37
C GLU A 787 -21.21 -14.15 2.91
N PRO A 788 -21.78 -13.03 2.41
CA PRO A 788 -21.50 -11.69 2.92
C PRO A 788 -22.14 -11.43 4.29
N LYS A 789 -21.44 -10.77 5.20
CA LYS A 789 -21.98 -10.41 6.53
C LYS A 789 -22.87 -9.17 6.44
N MET A 790 -24.12 -9.39 6.05
CA MET A 790 -25.22 -8.41 6.09
C MET A 790 -25.66 -8.10 7.53
N PRO A 791 -26.42 -7.01 7.80
CA PRO A 791 -26.88 -6.69 9.15
C PRO A 791 -27.91 -7.70 9.66
N SER A 792 -27.95 -7.87 10.99
CA SER A 792 -28.91 -8.73 11.70
C SER A 792 -30.22 -8.03 12.07
N VAL A 793 -30.26 -6.70 12.00
CA VAL A 793 -31.48 -5.89 12.21
C VAL A 793 -32.38 -5.91 10.96
N PRO A 794 -33.71 -5.78 11.09
CA PRO A 794 -34.61 -5.75 9.93
C PRO A 794 -34.30 -4.55 9.01
N TYR A 795 -34.07 -4.84 7.72
CA TYR A 795 -33.71 -3.84 6.72
C TYR A 795 -34.43 -4.04 5.39
N LYS A 796 -34.67 -2.93 4.69
CA LYS A 796 -35.17 -2.85 3.32
C LYS A 796 -34.11 -2.24 2.40
N TRP A 797 -34.04 -2.68 1.14
CA TRP A 797 -33.21 -2.04 0.12
C TRP A 797 -33.84 -0.72 -0.30
N ASN A 798 -33.00 0.28 -0.62
CA ASN A 798 -33.45 1.49 -1.28
C ASN A 798 -33.79 1.22 -2.76
N ASP A 799 -34.55 2.10 -3.42
CA ASP A 799 -34.98 1.92 -4.81
C ASP A 799 -33.83 1.57 -5.77
N THR A 800 -32.66 2.19 -5.60
CA THR A 800 -31.48 1.95 -6.45
C THR A 800 -30.76 0.65 -6.16
N HIS A 801 -31.15 -0.10 -5.12
CA HIS A 801 -30.52 -1.35 -4.66
C HIS A 801 -29.02 -1.23 -4.37
N VAL A 802 -28.57 -0.05 -3.90
CA VAL A 802 -27.16 0.24 -3.52
C VAL A 802 -26.99 0.28 -2.01
N ASP A 803 -27.99 0.83 -1.32
CA ASP A 803 -28.02 1.07 0.12
C ASP A 803 -29.16 0.25 0.75
N ILE A 804 -28.99 -0.13 2.02
CA ILE A 804 -30.08 -0.67 2.85
C ILE A 804 -30.39 0.28 4.00
N MET A 805 -31.65 0.29 4.40
CA MET A 805 -32.20 1.16 5.44
C MET A 805 -32.93 0.30 6.47
N LEU A 806 -32.91 0.72 7.74
CA LEU A 806 -33.78 0.14 8.77
C LEU A 806 -35.24 0.18 8.32
N GLU A 807 -36.01 -0.87 8.64
CA GLU A 807 -37.45 -0.88 8.34
C GLU A 807 -38.18 0.19 9.17
N ASN A 808 -37.92 0.23 10.48
CA ASN A 808 -38.51 1.15 11.46
C ASN A 808 -37.51 2.25 11.92
N ALA A 809 -36.95 3.01 10.97
CA ALA A 809 -35.92 4.00 11.27
C ALA A 809 -36.33 5.05 12.33
N SER A 810 -37.59 5.45 12.43
CA SER A 810 -38.10 6.43 13.40
C SER A 810 -38.14 5.94 14.85
N GLU A 811 -38.12 4.62 15.07
CA GLU A 811 -38.16 4.01 16.41
C GLU A 811 -36.77 3.65 16.93
N ASP A 812 -35.76 3.57 16.07
CA ASP A 812 -34.40 3.16 16.44
C ASP A 812 -33.72 4.22 17.34
N PRO A 813 -33.22 3.84 18.54
CA PRO A 813 -32.60 4.79 19.47
C PRO A 813 -31.38 5.54 18.92
N THR A 814 -30.61 4.91 18.03
CA THR A 814 -29.45 5.52 17.37
C THR A 814 -29.88 6.54 16.33
N VAL A 815 -30.97 6.27 15.60
CA VAL A 815 -31.56 7.22 14.66
C VAL A 815 -32.19 8.40 15.40
N LYS A 816 -32.92 8.16 16.51
CA LYS A 816 -33.43 9.21 17.39
C LYS A 816 -32.30 10.11 17.92
N GLU A 817 -31.28 9.52 18.54
CA GLU A 817 -30.10 10.24 19.03
C GLU A 817 -29.46 11.11 17.94
N LYS A 818 -29.21 10.56 16.75
CA LYS A 818 -28.55 11.30 15.67
C LYS A 818 -29.41 12.40 15.05
N ASN A 819 -30.75 12.28 15.08
CA ASN A 819 -31.64 13.37 14.65
C ASN A 819 -31.72 14.47 15.71
N ILE A 820 -31.82 14.14 17.00
CA ILE A 820 -31.84 15.13 18.09
C ILE A 820 -30.50 15.87 18.19
N THR A 821 -29.38 15.14 18.21
CA THR A 821 -28.01 15.70 18.11
C THR A 821 -27.85 16.52 16.84
N GLY A 822 -28.47 16.08 15.72
CA GLY A 822 -28.46 16.78 14.44
C GLY A 822 -29.21 18.13 14.49
N PHE A 823 -30.39 18.16 15.09
CA PHE A 823 -31.22 19.35 15.23
C PHE A 823 -30.52 20.41 16.07
N PHE A 824 -30.19 20.08 17.32
CA PHE A 824 -29.62 21.05 18.26
C PHE A 824 -28.24 21.56 17.83
N ARG A 825 -27.43 20.74 17.16
CA ARG A 825 -26.18 21.21 16.51
C ARG A 825 -26.44 22.04 15.27
N GLY A 826 -27.49 21.73 14.50
CA GLY A 826 -27.88 22.47 13.29
C GLY A 826 -28.25 23.92 13.60
N ILE A 827 -28.99 24.16 14.69
CA ILE A 827 -29.30 25.51 15.19
C ILE A 827 -28.22 26.09 16.13
N GLY A 828 -27.08 25.41 16.31
CA GLY A 828 -25.93 25.95 17.05
C GLY A 828 -26.03 25.98 18.59
N VAL A 829 -26.82 25.09 19.21
CA VAL A 829 -26.87 24.95 20.68
C VAL A 829 -25.61 24.24 21.20
N GLU A 830 -24.87 24.89 22.09
CA GLU A 830 -23.73 24.27 22.78
C GLU A 830 -24.15 23.29 23.88
N GLY A 831 -23.34 22.24 24.10
CA GLY A 831 -23.53 21.28 25.19
C GLY A 831 -24.41 20.07 24.84
N LEU A 832 -25.27 20.19 23.82
CA LEU A 832 -26.07 19.07 23.29
C LEU A 832 -25.28 18.26 22.26
N SER A 833 -24.40 17.40 22.76
CA SER A 833 -23.71 16.34 21.99
C SER A 833 -24.28 14.96 22.33
N SER A 834 -23.94 13.97 21.51
CA SER A 834 -24.44 12.58 21.56
C SER A 834 -24.53 11.97 22.97
N GLY A 835 -23.52 12.15 23.83
CA GLY A 835 -23.55 11.64 25.21
C GLY A 835 -24.60 12.33 26.11
N ASN A 836 -24.81 13.64 25.95
CA ASN A 836 -25.84 14.38 26.68
C ASN A 836 -27.25 14.14 26.09
N ILE A 837 -27.36 13.96 24.77
CA ILE A 837 -28.62 13.52 24.13
C ILE A 837 -28.99 12.10 24.59
N THR A 838 -28.02 11.18 24.69
CA THR A 838 -28.26 9.83 25.23
C THR A 838 -28.80 9.87 26.67
N ARG A 839 -28.30 10.81 27.50
CA ARG A 839 -28.80 11.03 28.87
C ARG A 839 -30.22 11.61 28.89
N LEU A 840 -30.55 12.53 27.98
CA LEU A 840 -31.90 13.08 27.83
C LEU A 840 -32.90 11.99 27.39
N ILE A 841 -32.54 11.16 26.41
CA ILE A 841 -33.32 9.99 25.98
C ILE A 841 -33.51 9.01 27.15
N LYS A 842 -32.45 8.70 27.92
CA LYS A 842 -32.52 7.84 29.12
C LYS A 842 -33.47 8.41 30.19
N ALA A 843 -33.57 9.74 30.30
CA ALA A 843 -34.49 10.45 31.18
C ALA A 843 -35.93 10.60 30.62
N GLY A 844 -36.23 10.04 29.44
CA GLY A 844 -37.56 10.07 28.82
C GLY A 844 -37.80 11.18 27.79
N TYR A 845 -36.81 12.06 27.57
CA TYR A 845 -36.89 13.15 26.59
C TYR A 845 -36.31 12.69 25.25
N ASP A 846 -37.08 11.88 24.51
CA ASP A 846 -36.63 11.18 23.30
C ASP A 846 -37.08 11.79 21.96
N THR A 847 -37.57 13.03 21.98
CA THR A 847 -37.91 13.84 20.80
C THR A 847 -37.37 15.26 20.95
N VAL A 848 -37.24 15.99 19.84
CA VAL A 848 -36.85 17.42 19.86
C VAL A 848 -37.90 18.28 20.59
N PRO A 849 -39.22 18.19 20.30
CA PRO A 849 -40.25 18.88 21.08
C PRO A 849 -40.15 18.65 22.59
N ASN A 850 -39.99 17.39 23.02
CA ASN A 850 -39.90 17.04 24.43
C ASN A 850 -38.72 17.73 25.13
N ILE A 851 -37.59 17.92 24.44
CA ILE A 851 -36.40 18.61 24.97
C ILE A 851 -36.55 20.14 24.93
N ILE A 852 -37.28 20.69 23.94
CA ILE A 852 -37.57 22.14 23.86
C ILE A 852 -38.52 22.57 24.98
N GLY A 853 -39.50 21.73 25.33
CA GLY A 853 -40.44 21.98 26.42
C GLY A 853 -39.87 21.82 27.84
N MET A 854 -38.61 21.40 28.01
CA MET A 854 -37.99 21.22 29.32
C MET A 854 -37.72 22.55 30.02
N THR A 855 -38.08 22.64 31.30
CA THR A 855 -37.65 23.74 32.17
C THR A 855 -36.20 23.54 32.64
N GLU A 856 -35.57 24.59 33.17
CA GLU A 856 -34.26 24.48 33.84
C GLU A 856 -34.28 23.44 34.99
N ALA A 857 -35.41 23.27 35.68
CA ALA A 857 -35.56 22.26 36.72
C ALA A 857 -35.57 20.83 36.16
N ASP A 858 -36.16 20.61 34.98
CA ASP A 858 -36.16 19.30 34.32
C ASP A 858 -34.74 18.92 33.86
N PHE A 859 -33.97 19.89 33.35
CA PHE A 859 -32.54 19.70 33.06
C PHE A 859 -31.68 19.43 34.30
N LEU A 860 -32.11 19.81 35.51
CA LEU A 860 -31.43 19.44 36.76
C LEU A 860 -31.74 18.01 37.22
N ASN A 861 -32.84 17.42 36.76
CA ASN A 861 -33.20 16.03 37.03
C ASN A 861 -32.51 15.03 36.07
N VAL A 862 -31.77 15.51 35.06
CA VAL A 862 -31.04 14.67 34.11
C VAL A 862 -29.71 14.20 34.72
N GLU A 863 -29.46 12.90 34.59
CA GLU A 863 -28.27 12.22 35.12
C GLU A 863 -26.95 12.88 34.68
N GLY A 864 -26.15 13.31 35.66
CA GLY A 864 -24.88 14.00 35.43
C GLY A 864 -24.98 15.48 35.03
N PHE A 865 -26.18 16.06 34.91
CA PHE A 865 -26.35 17.49 34.71
C PHE A 865 -26.29 18.20 36.08
N LYS A 866 -25.68 19.38 36.13
CA LYS A 866 -25.50 20.20 37.35
C LYS A 866 -25.83 21.65 37.03
N GLY A 867 -26.21 22.46 38.03
CA GLY A 867 -26.58 23.89 37.93
C GLY A 867 -26.09 24.64 36.67
N LYS A 868 -24.77 24.85 36.55
CA LYS A 868 -24.16 25.60 35.43
C LYS A 868 -24.37 24.97 34.05
N MET A 869 -24.51 23.65 33.96
CA MET A 869 -24.78 22.92 32.71
C MET A 869 -26.26 22.99 32.34
N ALA A 870 -27.16 22.75 33.30
CA ALA A 870 -28.61 22.85 33.09
C ALA A 870 -28.99 24.27 32.65
N ASN A 871 -28.52 25.29 33.37
CA ASN A 871 -28.71 26.70 33.02
C ASN A 871 -28.21 27.02 31.61
N LYS A 872 -26.98 26.58 31.26
CA LYS A 872 -26.38 26.84 29.94
C LYS A 872 -27.14 26.16 28.81
N ILE A 873 -27.60 24.92 29.01
CA ILE A 873 -28.35 24.19 27.99
C ILE A 873 -29.72 24.84 27.80
N TYR A 874 -30.45 25.09 28.88
CA TYR A 874 -31.77 25.74 28.84
C TYR A 874 -31.71 27.11 28.15
N THR A 875 -30.83 28.01 28.61
CA THR A 875 -30.66 29.35 28.00
C THR A 875 -30.15 29.27 26.55
N GLY A 876 -29.26 28.32 26.26
CA GLY A 876 -28.74 28.09 24.90
C GLY A 876 -29.82 27.63 23.91
N ILE A 877 -30.72 26.73 24.32
CA ILE A 877 -31.88 26.31 23.51
C ILE A 877 -32.77 27.53 23.22
N GLN A 878 -33.21 28.24 24.27
CA GLN A 878 -34.15 29.35 24.14
C GLN A 878 -33.59 30.48 23.26
N GLN A 879 -32.32 30.86 23.44
CA GLN A 879 -31.66 31.83 22.56
C GLN A 879 -31.60 31.36 21.11
N LYS A 880 -31.19 30.11 20.85
CA LYS A 880 -30.95 29.62 19.49
C LYS A 880 -32.23 29.32 18.71
N LEU A 881 -33.32 28.94 19.38
CA LEU A 881 -34.64 28.85 18.73
C LEU A 881 -35.19 30.22 18.32
N GLN A 882 -34.94 31.26 19.11
CA GLN A 882 -35.33 32.63 18.75
C GLN A 882 -34.53 33.13 17.54
N GLU A 883 -33.21 32.91 17.54
CA GLU A 883 -32.28 33.32 16.47
C GLU A 883 -32.45 32.52 15.16
N ALA A 884 -32.80 31.24 15.21
CA ALA A 884 -32.85 30.37 14.05
C ALA A 884 -33.97 30.75 13.06
N SER A 885 -33.63 30.81 11.77
CA SER A 885 -34.60 31.01 10.69
C SER A 885 -35.41 29.75 10.38
N ILE A 886 -36.55 29.94 9.71
CA ILE A 886 -37.37 28.83 9.18
C ILE A 886 -36.56 27.87 8.28
N ILE A 887 -35.58 28.39 7.52
CA ILE A 887 -34.68 27.63 6.64
C ILE A 887 -33.74 26.72 7.44
N GLU A 888 -33.17 27.22 8.54
CA GLU A 888 -32.32 26.44 9.45
C GLU A 888 -33.14 25.37 10.18
N LEU A 889 -34.33 25.71 10.69
CA LEU A 889 -35.24 24.76 11.35
C LEU A 889 -35.66 23.62 10.40
N MET A 890 -35.98 23.92 9.15
CA MET A 890 -36.29 22.92 8.12
C MET A 890 -35.12 21.98 7.84
N ALA A 891 -33.89 22.49 7.77
CA ALA A 891 -32.70 21.69 7.54
C ALA A 891 -32.26 20.87 8.78
N ALA A 892 -32.45 21.43 9.97
CA ALA A 892 -32.08 20.84 11.25
C ALA A 892 -33.05 19.71 11.67
N SER A 893 -34.36 19.87 11.42
CA SER A 893 -35.40 18.89 11.78
C SER A 893 -35.24 17.52 11.11
N ASN A 894 -34.56 17.48 9.96
CA ASN A 894 -34.41 16.31 9.08
C ASN A 894 -35.72 15.71 8.53
N ILE A 895 -36.88 16.35 8.73
CA ILE A 895 -38.21 15.82 8.34
C ILE A 895 -38.34 15.60 6.83
N PHE A 896 -37.75 16.50 6.03
CA PHE A 896 -37.67 16.37 4.57
C PHE A 896 -36.66 15.29 4.11
N GLY A 897 -35.78 14.84 5.01
CA GLY A 897 -34.87 13.71 4.80
C GLY A 897 -33.67 13.94 3.88
N ARG A 898 -33.03 12.82 3.50
CA ARG A 898 -31.75 12.77 2.79
C ARG A 898 -31.81 13.55 1.46
N GLY A 899 -31.01 14.61 1.37
CA GLY A 899 -30.86 15.42 0.16
C GLY A 899 -31.58 16.77 0.19
N PHE A 900 -32.17 17.15 1.33
CA PHE A 900 -32.69 18.48 1.60
C PHE A 900 -31.81 19.21 2.62
N SER A 901 -30.77 19.88 2.14
CA SER A 901 -29.95 20.79 2.94
C SER A 901 -30.55 22.19 2.98
N GLU A 902 -30.11 23.00 3.95
CA GLU A 902 -30.32 24.45 4.08
C GLU A 902 -30.36 25.16 2.72
N LYS A 903 -29.29 25.04 1.90
CA LYS A 903 -29.19 25.61 0.54
C LYS A 903 -30.31 25.24 -0.43
N LYS A 904 -31.00 24.13 -0.19
CA LYS A 904 -32.12 23.67 -1.02
C LYS A 904 -33.46 24.24 -0.52
N MET A 905 -33.58 24.43 0.80
CA MET A 905 -34.68 25.20 1.38
C MET A 905 -34.56 26.68 1.00
N GLU A 906 -33.34 27.25 1.00
CA GLU A 906 -33.04 28.58 0.46
C GLU A 906 -33.59 28.75 -0.96
N LEU A 907 -33.32 27.80 -1.88
CA LEU A 907 -33.78 27.89 -3.27
C LEU A 907 -35.30 27.93 -3.37
N VAL A 908 -36.01 27.05 -2.64
CA VAL A 908 -37.48 27.00 -2.67
C VAL A 908 -38.08 28.27 -2.05
N LEU A 909 -37.66 28.66 -0.85
CA LEU A 909 -38.28 29.76 -0.10
C LEU A 909 -37.90 31.15 -0.63
N ASN A 910 -36.76 31.32 -1.30
CA ASN A 910 -36.43 32.60 -1.94
C ASN A 910 -37.24 32.86 -3.24
N GLU A 911 -37.73 31.81 -3.90
CA GLU A 911 -38.61 31.93 -5.08
C GLU A 911 -40.09 31.84 -4.68
N LEU A 912 -40.44 30.99 -3.71
CA LEU A 912 -41.80 30.70 -3.22
C LEU A 912 -41.88 30.88 -1.69
N PRO A 913 -41.82 32.13 -1.17
CA PRO A 913 -41.71 32.37 0.28
C PRO A 913 -42.91 31.88 1.08
N ASP A 914 -44.10 31.90 0.49
CA ASP A 914 -45.36 31.55 1.14
C ASP A 914 -45.76 30.07 0.96
N ILE A 915 -44.91 29.22 0.35
CA ILE A 915 -45.24 27.84 -0.05
C ILE A 915 -45.70 26.93 1.11
N LEU A 916 -45.19 27.17 2.32
CA LEU A 916 -45.58 26.41 3.50
C LEU A 916 -47.02 26.74 3.91
N VAL A 917 -47.39 28.02 3.84
CA VAL A 917 -48.67 28.56 4.35
C VAL A 917 -49.75 28.76 3.28
N SER A 918 -49.44 28.62 1.99
CA SER A 918 -50.44 28.86 0.93
C SER A 918 -51.54 27.79 0.88
N ASP A 919 -52.74 28.20 0.49
CA ASP A 919 -53.93 27.35 0.29
C ASP A 919 -53.90 26.52 -1.02
N ASP A 920 -52.76 26.49 -1.72
CA ASP A 920 -52.58 25.74 -2.97
C ASP A 920 -52.76 24.23 -2.74
N THR A 921 -53.41 23.55 -3.69
CA THR A 921 -53.48 22.07 -3.68
C THR A 921 -52.08 21.46 -3.80
N GLU A 922 -51.92 20.22 -3.33
CA GLU A 922 -50.65 19.49 -3.39
C GLU A 922 -50.05 19.50 -4.81
N GLN A 923 -50.87 19.30 -5.84
CA GLN A 923 -50.44 19.31 -7.24
C GLN A 923 -49.99 20.71 -7.71
N GLN A 924 -50.65 21.79 -7.25
CA GLN A 924 -50.20 23.16 -7.51
C GLN A 924 -48.86 23.45 -6.80
N LYS A 925 -48.69 23.03 -5.54
CA LYS A 925 -47.42 23.17 -4.80
C LYS A 925 -46.30 22.38 -5.48
N ILE A 926 -46.56 21.14 -5.92
CA ILE A 926 -45.59 20.33 -6.67
C ILE A 926 -45.21 21.02 -7.98
N GLN A 927 -46.19 21.53 -8.74
CA GLN A 927 -45.94 22.25 -9.98
C GLN A 927 -45.09 23.51 -9.74
N ALA A 928 -45.44 24.34 -8.76
CA ALA A 928 -44.71 25.54 -8.40
C ALA A 928 -43.26 25.20 -7.99
N VAL A 929 -43.08 24.28 -7.02
CA VAL A 929 -41.75 23.86 -6.55
C VAL A 929 -40.95 23.20 -7.67
N SER A 930 -41.57 22.49 -8.61
CA SER A 930 -40.87 21.90 -9.78
C SER A 930 -40.36 22.93 -10.80
N SER A 931 -40.85 24.17 -10.74
CA SER A 931 -40.34 25.27 -11.56
C SER A 931 -39.08 25.92 -10.99
N VAL A 932 -38.80 25.71 -9.69
CA VAL A 932 -37.63 26.26 -8.99
C VAL A 932 -36.34 25.63 -9.54
N LYS A 933 -35.35 26.47 -9.84
CA LYS A 933 -34.12 26.03 -10.53
C LYS A 933 -33.27 25.09 -9.66
N GLY A 934 -33.44 23.79 -9.86
CA GLY A 934 -32.76 22.71 -9.14
C GLY A 934 -33.69 21.68 -8.51
N MET A 935 -35.01 21.90 -8.59
CA MET A 935 -36.05 21.04 -8.04
C MET A 935 -36.74 20.24 -9.15
N ALA A 936 -36.24 19.05 -9.45
CA ALA A 936 -36.93 18.14 -10.39
C ALA A 936 -38.25 17.63 -9.77
N SER A 937 -39.22 17.19 -10.59
CA SER A 937 -40.57 16.75 -10.15
C SER A 937 -40.53 15.85 -8.90
N LYS A 938 -39.80 14.73 -8.92
CA LYS A 938 -39.65 13.82 -7.75
C LYS A 938 -39.09 14.46 -6.47
N THR A 939 -38.38 15.58 -6.62
CA THR A 939 -37.86 16.37 -5.50
C THR A 939 -38.87 17.39 -5.01
N ALA A 940 -39.71 17.94 -5.90
CA ALA A 940 -40.87 18.75 -5.53
C ALA A 940 -41.94 17.90 -4.83
N GLU A 941 -42.26 16.72 -5.36
CA GLU A 941 -43.11 15.68 -4.75
C GLU A 941 -42.64 15.38 -3.32
N ALA A 942 -41.38 14.97 -3.15
CA ALA A 942 -40.82 14.64 -1.82
C ALA A 942 -40.77 15.83 -0.84
N PHE A 943 -40.61 17.06 -1.35
CA PHE A 943 -40.66 18.27 -0.52
C PHE A 943 -42.09 18.56 -0.04
N VAL A 944 -43.05 18.60 -0.97
CA VAL A 944 -44.45 18.96 -0.68
C VAL A 944 -45.10 17.93 0.24
N SER A 945 -44.79 16.63 0.05
CA SER A 945 -45.25 15.53 0.93
C SER A 945 -44.75 15.60 2.39
N LYS A 946 -43.96 16.63 2.73
CA LYS A 946 -43.41 16.86 4.08
C LYS A 946 -43.64 18.28 4.62
N ILE A 947 -44.46 19.09 3.94
CA ILE A 947 -44.85 20.42 4.45
C ILE A 947 -45.72 20.29 5.71
N GLU A 948 -46.72 19.39 5.71
CA GLU A 948 -47.62 19.25 6.87
C GLU A 948 -46.95 18.57 8.07
N ASP A 949 -46.17 17.49 7.87
CA ASP A 949 -45.29 16.91 8.90
C ASP A 949 -44.40 17.96 9.58
N PHE A 950 -43.89 18.92 8.80
CA PHE A 950 -43.02 19.98 9.32
C PHE A 950 -43.79 21.08 10.07
N LYS A 951 -45.05 21.36 9.70
CA LYS A 951 -45.94 22.24 10.48
C LYS A 951 -46.30 21.62 11.83
N GLU A 952 -46.69 20.35 11.83
CA GLU A 952 -47.00 19.59 13.04
C GLU A 952 -45.82 19.62 14.02
N PHE A 953 -44.61 19.36 13.52
CA PHE A 953 -43.36 19.53 14.28
C PHE A 953 -43.13 20.95 14.83
N LEU A 954 -43.44 22.00 14.08
CA LEU A 954 -43.32 23.37 14.59
C LEU A 954 -44.36 23.69 15.68
N THR A 955 -45.58 23.16 15.56
CA THR A 955 -46.61 23.27 16.62
C THR A 955 -46.20 22.51 17.88
N ASP A 956 -45.69 21.28 17.75
CA ASP A 956 -45.14 20.53 18.89
C ASP A 956 -43.98 21.28 19.59
N CYS A 957 -43.23 22.10 18.84
CA CYS A 957 -42.16 22.95 19.38
C CYS A 957 -42.63 24.33 19.89
N GLY A 958 -43.88 24.75 19.64
CA GLY A 958 -44.37 26.11 19.91
C GLY A 958 -43.70 27.21 19.07
N LEU A 959 -43.48 26.93 17.77
CA LEU A 959 -42.72 27.76 16.83
C LEU A 959 -43.53 28.19 15.59
N GLU A 960 -44.87 28.16 15.64
CA GLU A 960 -45.73 28.45 14.48
C GLU A 960 -45.51 29.86 13.89
N ASP A 961 -45.14 30.84 14.70
CA ASP A 961 -44.80 32.19 14.24
C ASP A 961 -43.69 32.18 13.15
N LYS A 962 -42.78 31.19 13.19
CA LYS A 962 -41.71 31.02 12.19
C LYS A 962 -42.24 30.63 10.80
N LEU A 963 -43.45 30.09 10.67
CA LEU A 963 -44.08 29.81 9.36
C LEU A 963 -44.38 31.10 8.57
N TYR A 964 -44.53 32.22 9.27
CA TYR A 964 -44.82 33.54 8.69
C TYR A 964 -43.57 34.43 8.61
N GLU A 965 -42.41 33.96 9.09
CA GLU A 965 -41.12 34.66 8.96
C GLU A 965 -40.65 34.61 7.49
N LYS A 966 -41.07 35.62 6.71
CA LYS A 966 -40.67 35.72 5.30
C LYS A 966 -39.15 35.77 5.19
N PRO A 967 -38.52 34.93 4.35
CA PRO A 967 -37.07 34.90 4.19
C PRO A 967 -36.52 36.30 3.93
N GLN A 968 -35.63 36.77 4.80
CA GLN A 968 -35.00 38.07 4.63
C GLN A 968 -34.09 38.03 3.41
N LYS A 969 -34.63 38.44 2.26
CA LYS A 969 -33.82 38.91 1.13
C LYS A 969 -33.02 40.11 1.62
N LYS A 970 -31.79 39.84 2.07
CA LYS A 970 -30.72 40.83 2.22
C LYS A 970 -30.82 41.79 1.04
N SER A 971 -30.73 43.09 1.29
CA SER A 971 -30.81 44.11 0.25
C SER A 971 -29.59 44.03 -0.67
N VAL A 972 -29.64 43.11 -1.62
CA VAL A 972 -28.58 42.89 -2.60
C VAL A 972 -28.45 44.12 -3.50
N ASP A 973 -27.21 44.54 -3.74
CA ASP A 973 -26.95 45.67 -4.63
C ASP A 973 -27.23 45.28 -6.09
N GLN A 974 -28.45 45.60 -6.54
CA GLN A 974 -28.89 45.36 -7.91
C GLN A 974 -28.18 46.26 -8.93
N THR A 975 -27.43 47.27 -8.49
CA THR A 975 -26.60 48.12 -9.35
C THR A 975 -25.21 47.52 -9.57
N HIS A 976 -24.82 46.52 -8.78
CA HIS A 976 -23.51 45.90 -8.88
C HIS A 976 -23.34 45.12 -10.20
N PRO A 977 -22.19 45.23 -10.92
CA PRO A 977 -21.98 44.56 -12.20
C PRO A 977 -22.12 43.03 -12.21
N LEU A 978 -22.07 42.37 -11.05
CA LEU A 978 -22.24 40.92 -10.91
C LEU A 978 -23.66 40.48 -10.54
N PHE A 979 -24.61 41.40 -10.30
CA PHE A 979 -25.99 41.05 -9.98
C PHE A 979 -26.61 40.11 -11.03
N GLY A 980 -27.17 38.99 -10.58
CA GLY A 980 -27.71 37.92 -11.41
C GLY A 980 -26.69 37.11 -12.24
N LYS A 981 -25.42 37.53 -12.34
CA LYS A 981 -24.38 36.81 -13.11
C LYS A 981 -24.00 35.50 -12.44
N THR A 982 -23.74 34.46 -13.23
CA THR A 982 -23.27 33.17 -12.69
C THR A 982 -21.76 33.16 -12.56
N VAL A 983 -21.25 33.09 -11.33
CA VAL A 983 -19.83 33.09 -10.98
C VAL A 983 -19.46 31.71 -10.42
N VAL A 984 -18.46 31.06 -10.99
CA VAL A 984 -18.03 29.71 -10.57
C VAL A 984 -16.68 29.78 -9.89
N LEU A 985 -16.54 29.17 -8.71
CA LEU A 985 -15.23 29.01 -8.06
C LEU A 985 -14.63 27.64 -8.41
N THR A 986 -13.32 27.63 -8.68
CA THR A 986 -12.50 26.43 -8.88
C THR A 986 -11.14 26.61 -8.18
N GLY A 987 -10.49 25.51 -7.79
CA GLY A 987 -9.21 25.51 -7.07
C GLY A 987 -9.22 26.07 -5.64
N THR A 988 -10.16 26.96 -5.34
CA THR A 988 -10.32 27.66 -4.06
C THR A 988 -11.78 27.73 -3.61
N ARG A 989 -11.99 27.97 -2.32
CA ARG A 989 -13.26 28.34 -1.67
C ARG A 989 -13.01 29.48 -0.69
N ASP A 990 -12.70 30.65 -1.23
CA ASP A 990 -12.57 31.87 -0.45
C ASP A 990 -13.93 32.25 0.15
N LYS A 991 -14.02 32.34 1.49
CA LYS A 991 -15.28 32.60 2.18
C LYS A 991 -15.78 34.02 1.95
N ASP A 992 -14.88 35.00 1.95
CA ASP A 992 -15.24 36.41 1.86
C ASP A 992 -15.75 36.76 0.45
N ILE A 993 -15.15 36.18 -0.59
CA ILE A 993 -15.70 36.20 -1.96
C ILE A 993 -17.07 35.52 -2.03
N ILE A 994 -17.27 34.37 -1.37
CA ILE A 994 -18.55 33.65 -1.39
C ILE A 994 -19.66 34.47 -0.71
N ASP A 995 -19.38 35.06 0.44
CA ASP A 995 -20.37 35.86 1.18
C ASP A 995 -20.57 37.24 0.52
N PHE A 996 -19.55 37.82 -0.14
CA PHE A 996 -19.70 38.96 -1.05
C PHE A 996 -20.62 38.64 -2.24
N LEU A 997 -20.40 37.52 -2.95
CA LEU A 997 -21.24 37.09 -4.07
C LEU A 997 -22.71 36.90 -3.65
N LYS A 998 -22.98 36.39 -2.44
CA LYS A 998 -24.34 36.37 -1.86
C LYS A 998 -24.88 37.79 -1.65
N ASN A 999 -24.10 38.65 -0.99
CA ASN A 999 -24.53 40.00 -0.59
C ASN A 999 -24.78 40.95 -1.79
N ILE A 1000 -24.23 40.67 -2.98
CA ILE A 1000 -24.52 41.41 -4.23
C ILE A 1000 -25.52 40.68 -5.17
N GLY A 1001 -26.09 39.55 -4.74
CA GLY A 1001 -27.05 38.80 -5.56
C GLY A 1001 -26.45 38.14 -6.82
N ALA A 1002 -25.19 37.72 -6.76
CA ALA A 1002 -24.54 36.94 -7.81
C ALA A 1002 -24.78 35.43 -7.62
N ASN A 1003 -25.00 34.71 -8.72
CA ASN A 1003 -25.32 33.29 -8.71
C ASN A 1003 -24.04 32.42 -8.56
N GLN A 1004 -23.81 31.78 -7.41
CA GLN A 1004 -22.68 30.86 -7.24
C GLN A 1004 -22.90 29.55 -8.02
N GLY A 1005 -22.22 29.39 -9.16
CA GLY A 1005 -22.31 28.20 -10.00
C GLY A 1005 -21.46 27.01 -9.50
N SER A 1006 -22.01 25.80 -9.57
CA SER A 1006 -21.32 24.56 -9.20
C SER A 1006 -20.43 24.01 -10.32
N SER A 1007 -20.90 24.03 -11.57
CA SER A 1007 -20.19 23.66 -12.81
C SER A 1007 -20.08 24.84 -13.79
N VAL A 1008 -19.30 24.71 -14.86
CA VAL A 1008 -19.16 25.77 -15.87
C VAL A 1008 -20.13 25.51 -17.03
N SER A 1009 -20.64 26.59 -17.62
CA SER A 1009 -21.72 26.55 -18.60
C SER A 1009 -21.61 27.74 -19.55
N LYS A 1010 -22.34 27.72 -20.67
CA LYS A 1010 -22.48 28.91 -21.55
C LYS A 1010 -23.16 30.10 -20.86
N SER A 1011 -23.82 29.89 -19.71
CA SER A 1011 -24.40 30.93 -18.85
C SER A 1011 -23.46 31.40 -17.73
N THR A 1012 -22.28 30.80 -17.58
CA THR A 1012 -21.28 31.24 -16.61
C THR A 1012 -20.63 32.52 -17.13
N PHE A 1013 -20.68 33.58 -16.31
CA PHE A 1013 -20.11 34.88 -16.64
C PHE A 1013 -18.59 34.91 -16.42
N ILE A 1014 -18.11 34.27 -15.34
CA ILE A 1014 -16.69 34.19 -15.02
C ILE A 1014 -16.39 32.98 -14.13
N VAL A 1015 -15.18 32.45 -14.25
CA VAL A 1015 -14.59 31.50 -13.31
C VAL A 1015 -13.53 32.19 -12.47
N ILE A 1016 -13.69 32.15 -11.15
CA ILE A 1016 -12.63 32.52 -10.21
C ILE A 1016 -11.81 31.25 -9.96
N ALA A 1017 -10.56 31.30 -10.38
CA ALA A 1017 -9.55 30.30 -10.10
C ALA A 1017 -8.57 30.84 -9.05
N LYS A 1018 -7.68 30.01 -8.52
CA LYS A 1018 -6.54 30.50 -7.75
C LYS A 1018 -5.61 31.32 -8.66
N ASN A 1019 -5.26 30.75 -9.81
CA ASN A 1019 -4.50 31.38 -10.90
C ASN A 1019 -5.23 31.10 -12.24
N LYS A 1020 -5.10 31.96 -13.26
CA LYS A 1020 -5.73 31.74 -14.59
C LYS A 1020 -5.33 30.42 -15.26
N ASP A 1021 -4.09 30.02 -15.06
CA ASP A 1021 -3.47 28.83 -15.65
C ASP A 1021 -3.74 27.53 -14.85
N GLU A 1022 -4.58 27.61 -13.81
CA GLU A 1022 -4.95 26.47 -12.97
C GLU A 1022 -5.65 25.37 -13.78
N ASP A 1023 -5.16 24.13 -13.69
CA ASP A 1023 -5.61 23.00 -14.52
C ASP A 1023 -6.63 22.14 -13.78
N THR A 1024 -7.77 22.75 -13.47
CA THR A 1024 -8.95 22.06 -12.91
C THR A 1024 -9.96 21.81 -14.02
N GLY A 1025 -10.76 20.74 -13.92
CA GLY A 1025 -11.78 20.41 -14.94
C GLY A 1025 -12.75 21.56 -15.25
N LYS A 1026 -13.04 22.43 -14.28
CA LYS A 1026 -13.84 23.66 -14.49
C LYS A 1026 -13.07 24.74 -15.26
N ALA A 1027 -11.77 24.92 -15.02
CA ALA A 1027 -10.95 25.87 -15.78
C ALA A 1027 -10.73 25.38 -17.22
N GLU A 1028 -10.55 24.07 -17.43
CA GLU A 1028 -10.63 23.45 -18.75
C GLU A 1028 -11.98 23.71 -19.44
N GLU A 1029 -13.10 23.48 -18.74
CA GLU A 1029 -14.45 23.69 -19.26
C GLU A 1029 -14.72 25.17 -19.58
N ALA A 1030 -14.18 26.09 -18.79
CA ALA A 1030 -14.20 27.53 -19.07
C ALA A 1030 -13.44 27.87 -20.35
N ARG A 1031 -12.21 27.36 -20.52
CA ARG A 1031 -11.42 27.53 -21.75
C ARG A 1031 -12.16 26.94 -22.97
N LYS A 1032 -12.76 25.75 -22.84
CA LYS A 1032 -13.55 25.08 -23.89
C LYS A 1032 -14.83 25.84 -24.27
N LEU A 1033 -15.42 26.59 -23.34
CA LEU A 1033 -16.64 27.38 -23.53
C LEU A 1033 -16.39 28.89 -23.75
N ASN A 1034 -15.12 29.33 -23.83
CA ASN A 1034 -14.70 30.74 -23.87
C ASN A 1034 -15.26 31.60 -22.71
N VAL A 1035 -15.42 31.00 -21.53
CA VAL A 1035 -15.78 31.71 -20.30
C VAL A 1035 -14.51 32.32 -19.69
N PRO A 1036 -14.48 33.63 -19.36
CA PRO A 1036 -13.32 34.27 -18.74
C PRO A 1036 -12.89 33.62 -17.42
N ILE A 1037 -11.58 33.62 -17.16
CA ILE A 1037 -10.98 33.19 -15.90
C ILE A 1037 -10.23 34.37 -15.27
N MET A 1038 -10.42 34.60 -13.96
CA MET A 1038 -9.64 35.54 -13.14
C MET A 1038 -9.00 34.80 -11.96
N SER A 1039 -7.91 35.35 -11.41
CA SER A 1039 -7.45 34.97 -10.08
C SER A 1039 -8.35 35.56 -8.98
N VAL A 1040 -8.18 35.08 -7.75
CA VAL A 1040 -8.75 35.67 -6.53
C VAL A 1040 -8.43 37.16 -6.42
N ASP A 1041 -7.14 37.54 -6.56
CA ASP A 1041 -6.69 38.93 -6.44
C ASP A 1041 -7.28 39.84 -7.52
N GLU A 1042 -7.35 39.36 -8.77
CA GLU A 1042 -7.96 40.11 -9.88
C GLU A 1042 -9.45 40.32 -9.69
N PHE A 1043 -10.17 39.29 -9.20
CA PHE A 1043 -11.58 39.40 -8.91
C PHE A 1043 -11.85 40.41 -7.78
N ILE A 1044 -11.04 40.37 -6.72
CA ILE A 1044 -11.11 41.34 -5.61
C ILE A 1044 -10.86 42.77 -6.11
N GLN A 1045 -9.81 43.00 -6.90
CA GLN A 1045 -9.51 44.32 -7.47
C GLN A 1045 -10.56 44.80 -8.49
N THR A 1046 -11.18 43.89 -9.24
CA THR A 1046 -12.13 44.27 -10.31
C THR A 1046 -13.54 44.52 -9.79
N TYR A 1047 -13.96 43.84 -8.71
CA TYR A 1047 -15.35 43.79 -8.28
C TYR A 1047 -15.61 44.05 -6.79
N ILE A 1048 -14.63 43.90 -5.88
CA ILE A 1048 -14.82 44.10 -4.42
C ILE A 1048 -14.27 45.44 -3.95
N ASN A 1049 -13.08 45.85 -4.38
CA ASN A 1049 -12.39 47.05 -3.91
C ASN A 1049 -12.64 48.28 -4.80
N LYS A 1050 -13.89 48.54 -5.22
CA LYS A 1050 -14.19 49.48 -6.31
C LYS A 1050 -15.39 50.39 -6.05
#